data_AF-A0A8H3B3M0-F1
#
_entry.id   AF-A0A8H3B3M0-F1
#
_cell.length_a   1.000
_cell.length_b   1.000
_cell.length_c   1.000
_cell.angle_alpha   90.00
_cell.angle_beta   90.00
_cell.angle_gamma   90.00
#
_symmetry.space_group_name_H-M   'P 1'
#
loop_
_entity.id
_entity.type
_entity.pdbx_description
1 polymer ?
#
loop_
_entity_poly.entity_id
_entity_poly.type
_entity_poly.pdbx_seq_one_letter_code
_entity_poly.pdbx_strand_id
1 'polypeptide(L)'
;MVTMAVAARDASGPDAVLELADGTTYSGINFGAARSIAGECVFQTGMVGYTESLTDPSYEGQILVLTYPLIGNYGVPERLQAELDSLPSEFESSRIHIAGLVVAAYSEEYSHFLARSSLGAWLKENNVPAIYGVDTRALTKRIRDKGSMLGRITIGNQEVPFSDPNVQNLVTQVSLKKPQLYTPSSVSKVEARKHVSGRPLRVVAFDVGMKYNQIRCFTSRGIELLVVPWDYDLASHPADTYDGVFVSNGPGDPSLLTPTITQLNRLISLPASSAKPVFGICLGHQLLALAAGAKTSKMKYGNRGHNIPCTDTRSGRCYITSQNHGFQVEASSLPQGWHELFINANDGSNEGIYCSNMPFFSVQFHPESTPGPRDTEFLFDVFIENVASCAETSSLVPIQLPGSGPVNQPAVPPPIARVPVKKVLVLGSGGLSIGQAGEFDYSGSQAIKALKEEGIYTVLVNPNIATIATSKGLADKVYFLPVTPEFVRKIIKYERPDGIYVTFGGQTALSVGIALKDEFESLGCRVLGTPIETIIMTEDRQLFADAMAEIGERCAQSASASTIDEARAAAKEIGFPVIVRAAYALGGLGSGFAQNQEQLDALCGKAFATSPQVLVEKSMKGWKEIEYEVVRDCRDNCITVCNMENFDPLGIHTGDSIVIAPSQTLSDQDYNMLRTTAINVIRHLGVVGECNIQYALNPTSKEYCIIEVNARLSRSSALASKATGYPLAFIAAKLGLHIPLNAISNSVTRSTTACFEPSLDYVVVKIPRWDLKKFSRVSKLLSSSMKSVGEVMSIARTFEEAIQKAIRAIDDSFVGFAPNGFVDDIDEELVNPTDKRIFAIADALQRGYSVEKIWEMSNIDRWF
;
A
#
# COMPACT_ATOMS: atom_id res chain seq x y z
N MET A 1 34.35 16.69 7.21
CA MET A 1 34.56 15.25 7.01
C MET A 1 33.44 14.60 6.19
N VAL A 2 32.17 15.03 6.32
CA VAL A 2 31.02 14.50 5.55
C VAL A 2 31.10 14.77 4.03
N THR A 3 31.60 15.95 3.61
CA THR A 3 31.79 16.30 2.19
C THR A 3 32.88 15.49 1.47
N MET A 4 33.83 14.90 2.19
CA MET A 4 34.81 13.97 1.59
C MET A 4 34.26 12.54 1.44
N ALA A 5 33.24 12.15 2.19
CA ALA A 5 32.67 10.80 2.13
C ALA A 5 31.78 10.60 0.90
N VAL A 6 30.96 11.60 0.54
CA VAL A 6 30.09 11.53 -0.65
C VAL A 6 30.92 11.61 -1.94
N ALA A 7 31.92 12.51 -2.00
CA ALA A 7 32.81 12.62 -3.15
C ALA A 7 33.78 11.44 -3.30
N ALA A 8 34.04 10.66 -2.24
CA ALA A 8 34.84 9.43 -2.31
C ALA A 8 34.04 8.20 -2.76
N ARG A 9 32.70 8.17 -2.53
CA ARG A 9 31.83 7.04 -2.92
C ARG A 9 31.68 6.91 -4.45
N ASP A 10 31.74 8.02 -5.20
CA ASP A 10 31.72 8.05 -6.68
C ASP A 10 33.12 7.85 -7.33
N ALA A 11 34.20 7.77 -6.54
CA ALA A 11 35.57 7.72 -7.09
C ALA A 11 36.02 6.30 -7.49
N SER A 12 35.40 5.26 -6.95
CA SER A 12 35.57 3.88 -7.44
C SER A 12 34.58 3.65 -8.57
N GLY A 13 35.05 3.71 -9.82
CA GLY A 13 34.25 3.31 -10.98
C GLY A 13 33.68 1.89 -10.83
N PRO A 14 32.82 1.45 -11.77
CA PRO A 14 32.16 0.14 -11.68
C PRO A 14 33.17 -0.99 -11.47
N ASP A 15 32.96 -1.79 -10.43
CA ASP A 15 33.82 -2.91 -10.01
C ASP A 15 33.11 -4.27 -10.11
N ALA A 16 31.87 -4.27 -10.59
CA ALA A 16 31.07 -5.46 -10.84
C ALA A 16 30.26 -5.35 -12.15
N VAL A 17 29.93 -6.51 -12.72
CA VAL A 17 29.14 -6.63 -13.95
C VAL A 17 28.06 -7.70 -13.76
N LEU A 18 26.81 -7.35 -14.04
CA LEU A 18 25.75 -8.33 -14.32
C LEU A 18 25.77 -8.66 -15.81
N GLU A 19 26.00 -9.92 -16.15
CA GLU A 19 25.91 -10.45 -17.51
C GLU A 19 24.73 -11.41 -17.60
N LEU A 20 23.89 -11.22 -18.62
CA LEU A 20 22.78 -12.11 -18.94
C LEU A 20 23.20 -13.12 -20.01
N ALA A 21 22.53 -14.28 -20.05
CA ALA A 21 22.84 -15.35 -20.99
C ALA A 21 22.68 -14.96 -22.48
N ASP A 22 22.01 -13.85 -22.77
CA ASP A 22 21.88 -13.30 -24.13
C ASP A 22 23.02 -12.33 -24.50
N GLY A 23 24.03 -12.18 -23.65
CA GLY A 23 25.19 -11.31 -23.82
C GLY A 23 24.99 -9.87 -23.36
N THR A 24 23.80 -9.51 -22.86
CA THR A 24 23.55 -8.16 -22.31
C THR A 24 24.33 -7.98 -21.01
N THR A 25 25.01 -6.85 -20.86
CA THR A 25 25.79 -6.52 -19.66
C THR A 25 25.34 -5.21 -19.02
N TYR A 26 25.40 -5.17 -17.70
CA TYR A 26 25.16 -3.98 -16.88
C TYR A 26 26.31 -3.83 -15.89
N SER A 27 27.06 -2.73 -16.00
CA SER A 27 28.09 -2.38 -15.02
C SER A 27 27.45 -1.75 -13.79
N GLY A 28 27.98 -2.08 -12.61
CA GLY A 28 27.52 -1.54 -11.35
C GLY A 28 28.63 -1.48 -10.31
N ILE A 29 28.30 -0.98 -9.13
CA ILE A 29 29.20 -0.89 -7.98
C ILE A 29 28.76 -1.92 -6.94
N ASN A 30 29.69 -2.74 -6.48
CA ASN A 30 29.44 -3.73 -5.45
C ASN A 30 29.24 -3.08 -4.08
N PHE A 31 28.14 -3.43 -3.41
CA PHE A 31 27.88 -3.05 -2.03
C PHE A 31 27.63 -4.25 -1.10
N GLY A 32 27.57 -5.46 -1.65
CA GLY A 32 27.43 -6.72 -0.92
C GLY A 32 28.77 -7.44 -0.71
N ALA A 33 28.71 -8.76 -0.64
CA ALA A 33 29.90 -9.62 -0.50
C ALA A 33 30.77 -9.62 -1.77
N ALA A 34 32.09 -9.66 -1.60
CA ALA A 34 33.07 -9.64 -2.70
C ALA A 34 33.25 -11.04 -3.36
N ARG A 35 32.15 -11.58 -3.91
CA ARG A 35 32.08 -12.91 -4.51
C ARG A 35 31.21 -12.91 -5.76
N SER A 36 31.64 -13.59 -6.83
CA SER A 36 30.80 -13.80 -8.01
C SER A 36 29.77 -14.91 -7.84
N ILE A 37 28.61 -14.77 -8.49
CA ILE A 37 27.50 -15.74 -8.44
C ILE A 37 26.80 -15.87 -9.78
N ALA A 38 26.12 -16.99 -10.02
CA ALA A 38 25.21 -17.18 -11.14
C ALA A 38 23.85 -17.72 -10.66
N GLY A 39 22.78 -17.41 -11.39
CA GLY A 39 21.43 -17.84 -11.07
C GLY A 39 20.41 -17.38 -12.12
N GLU A 40 19.13 -17.66 -11.89
CA GLU A 40 18.05 -17.10 -12.72
C GLU A 40 17.81 -15.64 -12.33
N CYS A 41 17.92 -14.72 -13.27
CA CYS A 41 17.66 -13.30 -13.06
C CYS A 41 16.16 -13.02 -13.16
N VAL A 42 15.59 -12.50 -12.07
CA VAL A 42 14.16 -12.21 -11.91
C VAL A 42 13.96 -10.80 -11.38
N PHE A 43 12.79 -10.21 -11.60
CA PHE A 43 12.44 -8.92 -11.02
C PHE A 43 11.17 -9.01 -10.18
N GLN A 44 11.00 -8.10 -9.24
CA GLN A 44 9.77 -7.98 -8.44
C GLN A 44 9.35 -6.51 -8.30
N THR A 45 8.04 -6.25 -8.33
CA THR A 45 7.46 -4.89 -8.42
C THR A 45 7.10 -4.26 -7.07
N GLY A 46 7.37 -4.91 -5.95
CA GLY A 46 7.19 -4.34 -4.61
C GLY A 46 8.06 -3.10 -4.39
N MET A 47 7.49 -2.06 -3.77
CA MET A 47 8.19 -0.80 -3.46
C MET A 47 8.79 -0.78 -2.04
N VAL A 48 8.30 -1.65 -1.16
CA VAL A 48 8.78 -1.82 0.22
C VAL A 48 9.01 -3.32 0.50
N GLY A 49 9.60 -3.64 1.63
CA GLY A 49 9.75 -5.03 2.10
C GLY A 49 10.95 -5.78 1.53
N TYR A 50 12.07 -5.11 1.29
CA TYR A 50 13.28 -5.80 0.82
C TYR A 50 13.81 -6.81 1.86
N THR A 51 13.66 -6.57 3.16
CA THR A 51 14.10 -7.50 4.22
C THR A 51 13.36 -8.84 4.16
N GLU A 52 12.05 -8.78 4.02
CA GLU A 52 11.14 -9.91 3.92
C GLU A 52 11.35 -10.62 2.57
N SER A 53 11.49 -9.86 1.47
CA SER A 53 11.76 -10.42 0.14
C SER A 53 13.07 -11.20 0.09
N LEU A 54 14.14 -10.66 0.68
CA LEU A 54 15.47 -11.30 0.68
C LEU A 54 15.48 -12.61 1.47
N THR A 55 14.55 -12.76 2.42
CA THR A 55 14.39 -13.95 3.27
C THR A 55 13.24 -14.86 2.84
N ASP A 56 12.59 -14.60 1.71
CA ASP A 56 11.59 -15.51 1.12
C ASP A 56 12.30 -16.72 0.47
N PRO A 57 12.04 -17.96 0.93
CA PRO A 57 12.65 -19.17 0.38
C PRO A 57 12.36 -19.40 -1.11
N SER A 58 11.30 -18.79 -1.65
CA SER A 58 10.89 -18.93 -3.06
C SER A 58 11.92 -18.31 -4.03
N TYR A 59 12.82 -17.45 -3.54
CA TYR A 59 13.93 -16.87 -4.31
C TYR A 59 15.24 -17.68 -4.28
N GLU A 60 15.27 -18.88 -3.67
CA GLU A 60 16.50 -19.68 -3.59
C GLU A 60 17.16 -19.83 -4.97
N GLY A 61 18.44 -19.44 -5.07
CA GLY A 61 19.22 -19.55 -6.32
C GLY A 61 18.94 -18.48 -7.38
N GLN A 62 18.11 -17.49 -7.10
CA GLN A 62 17.75 -16.42 -8.04
C GLN A 62 18.53 -15.12 -7.78
N ILE A 63 18.88 -14.40 -8.86
CA ILE A 63 19.41 -13.04 -8.79
C ILE A 63 18.21 -12.08 -8.84
N LEU A 64 17.96 -11.38 -7.74
CA LEU A 64 16.79 -10.53 -7.56
C LEU A 64 17.05 -9.10 -8.01
N VAL A 65 16.20 -8.61 -8.91
CA VAL A 65 16.15 -7.21 -9.33
C VAL A 65 14.98 -6.52 -8.64
N LEU A 66 15.26 -5.52 -7.81
CA LEU A 66 14.20 -4.67 -7.24
C LEU A 66 13.91 -3.53 -8.22
N THR A 67 12.65 -3.38 -8.63
CA THR A 67 12.28 -2.34 -9.61
C THR A 67 12.25 -0.95 -8.98
N TYR A 68 11.84 -0.85 -7.72
CA TYR A 68 11.87 0.41 -6.99
C TYR A 68 13.32 0.88 -6.83
N PRO A 69 13.67 2.12 -7.20
CA PRO A 69 15.07 2.48 -7.39
C PRO A 69 15.81 2.77 -6.08
N LEU A 70 15.12 3.21 -5.02
CA LEU A 70 15.74 3.65 -3.76
C LEU A 70 15.67 2.52 -2.72
N ILE A 71 16.78 1.81 -2.51
CA ILE A 71 16.84 0.63 -1.64
C ILE A 71 17.83 0.83 -0.48
N GLY A 72 17.45 0.41 0.73
CA GLY A 72 18.26 0.51 1.95
C GLY A 72 17.91 1.70 2.85
N ASN A 73 16.98 2.55 2.42
CA ASN A 73 16.49 3.76 3.10
C ASN A 73 16.05 3.55 4.56
N TYR A 74 15.34 2.46 4.87
CA TYR A 74 14.93 2.14 6.25
C TYR A 74 15.83 1.11 6.95
N GLY A 75 17.01 0.82 6.39
CA GLY A 75 18.03 -0.05 6.98
C GLY A 75 17.56 -1.50 7.16
N VAL A 76 18.21 -2.23 8.06
CA VAL A 76 17.83 -3.61 8.39
C VAL A 76 17.66 -3.73 9.91
N PRO A 77 16.58 -4.37 10.39
CA PRO A 77 16.37 -4.65 11.80
C PRO A 77 17.45 -5.55 12.43
N GLU A 78 17.39 -5.66 13.75
CA GLU A 78 18.22 -6.58 14.52
C GLU A 78 17.95 -8.04 14.09
N ARG A 79 19.01 -8.82 13.85
CA ARG A 79 18.90 -10.24 13.46
C ARG A 79 18.69 -11.11 14.69
N LEU A 80 17.50 -11.05 15.28
CA LEU A 80 17.15 -11.95 16.36
C LEU A 80 17.19 -13.39 15.84
N GLN A 81 17.91 -14.27 16.55
CA GLN A 81 17.93 -15.68 16.20
C GLN A 81 16.50 -16.24 16.35
N ALA A 82 15.98 -16.86 15.30
CA ALA A 82 14.67 -17.49 15.36
C ALA A 82 14.71 -18.63 16.36
N GLU A 83 13.86 -18.55 17.39
CA GLU A 83 13.64 -19.61 18.35
C GLU A 83 12.30 -20.30 18.06
N LEU A 84 12.14 -21.54 18.50
CA LEU A 84 10.90 -22.29 18.31
C LEU A 84 9.68 -21.52 18.84
N ASP A 85 9.87 -20.83 19.96
CA ASP A 85 8.83 -20.11 20.69
C ASP A 85 8.76 -18.62 20.30
N SER A 86 9.63 -18.14 19.41
CA SER A 86 9.71 -16.73 19.03
C SER A 86 10.30 -16.56 17.62
N LEU A 87 9.43 -16.39 16.64
CA LEU A 87 9.81 -16.11 15.25
C LEU A 87 9.84 -14.60 14.99
N PRO A 88 10.94 -14.05 14.44
CA PRO A 88 11.03 -12.62 14.13
C PRO A 88 10.01 -12.23 13.05
N SER A 89 9.40 -11.07 13.19
CA SER A 89 8.35 -10.60 12.27
C SER A 89 8.90 -9.89 11.03
N GLU A 90 10.16 -9.48 11.11
CA GLU A 90 10.91 -8.69 10.13
C GLU A 90 11.61 -9.58 9.09
N PHE A 91 11.62 -10.90 9.30
CA PHE A 91 12.24 -11.89 8.42
C PHE A 91 11.31 -13.08 8.23
N GLU A 92 11.36 -13.67 7.04
CA GLU A 92 10.46 -14.76 6.64
C GLU A 92 11.11 -16.14 6.66
N SER A 93 12.40 -16.20 7.00
CA SER A 93 13.15 -17.43 7.21
C SER A 93 14.40 -17.13 8.05
N SER A 94 15.23 -18.15 8.29
CA SER A 94 16.45 -18.03 9.10
C SER A 94 17.63 -17.38 8.37
N ARG A 95 17.54 -17.15 7.05
CA ARG A 95 18.66 -16.63 6.24
C ARG A 95 18.20 -15.88 4.99
N ILE A 96 19.14 -15.20 4.34
CA ILE A 96 18.93 -14.69 2.98
C ILE A 96 18.93 -15.86 1.98
N HIS A 97 17.96 -15.88 1.08
CA HIS A 97 17.75 -16.96 0.08
C HIS A 97 18.17 -16.56 -1.34
N ILE A 98 18.12 -15.29 -1.69
CA ILE A 98 18.58 -14.82 -3.01
C ILE A 98 20.05 -15.16 -3.24
N ALA A 99 20.41 -15.45 -4.50
CA ALA A 99 21.79 -15.66 -4.91
C ALA A 99 22.57 -14.34 -5.02
N GLY A 100 21.90 -13.26 -5.43
CA GLY A 100 22.49 -11.93 -5.54
C GLY A 100 21.43 -10.85 -5.77
N LEU A 101 21.78 -9.60 -5.47
CA LEU A 101 20.84 -8.46 -5.51
C LEU A 101 21.28 -7.40 -6.53
N VAL A 102 20.32 -6.86 -7.29
CA VAL A 102 20.54 -5.80 -8.26
C VAL A 102 19.56 -4.65 -7.99
N VAL A 103 20.08 -3.45 -7.77
CA VAL A 103 19.29 -2.24 -7.48
C VAL A 103 19.75 -1.05 -8.33
N ALA A 104 18.93 -0.02 -8.44
CA ALA A 104 19.31 1.20 -9.15
C ALA A 104 20.16 2.13 -8.27
N ALA A 105 19.69 2.46 -7.08
CA ALA A 105 20.39 3.27 -6.09
C ALA A 105 20.37 2.58 -4.72
N TYR A 106 21.47 2.75 -3.98
CA TYR A 106 21.65 2.16 -2.65
C TYR A 106 21.91 3.26 -1.60
N SER A 107 21.12 3.24 -0.54
CA SER A 107 21.28 4.09 0.64
C SER A 107 22.11 3.35 1.70
N GLU A 108 23.36 3.76 1.88
CA GLU A 108 24.20 3.23 2.98
C GLU A 108 23.76 3.80 4.34
N GLU A 109 23.42 5.08 4.38
CA GLU A 109 22.77 5.72 5.52
C GLU A 109 21.26 5.39 5.51
N TYR A 110 20.70 5.17 6.69
CA TYR A 110 19.32 4.72 6.85
C TYR A 110 18.64 5.39 8.05
N SER A 111 17.31 5.47 8.03
CA SER A 111 16.54 6.01 9.15
C SER A 111 15.26 5.20 9.37
N HIS A 112 15.28 4.40 10.43
CA HIS A 112 14.11 3.69 10.95
C HIS A 112 14.38 3.28 12.40
N PHE A 113 13.39 3.33 13.29
CA PHE A 113 13.61 3.09 14.72
C PHE A 113 14.01 1.63 15.05
N LEU A 114 13.64 0.68 14.19
CA LEU A 114 14.06 -0.72 14.30
C LEU A 114 15.43 -1.01 13.67
N ALA A 115 15.94 -0.13 12.80
CA ALA A 115 17.18 -0.42 12.07
C ALA A 115 18.39 -0.47 13.01
N ARG A 116 19.28 -1.44 12.79
CA ARG A 116 20.53 -1.62 13.55
C ARG A 116 21.78 -1.68 12.67
N SER A 117 21.63 -1.90 11.37
CA SER A 117 22.72 -1.77 10.40
C SER A 117 22.19 -1.52 8.99
N SER A 118 23.09 -1.23 8.07
CA SER A 118 22.76 -1.02 6.66
C SER A 118 22.49 -2.35 5.95
N LEU A 119 21.80 -2.27 4.81
CA LEU A 119 21.56 -3.43 3.95
C LEU A 119 22.87 -4.04 3.43
N GLY A 120 23.85 -3.22 3.03
CA GLY A 120 25.15 -3.70 2.55
C GLY A 120 25.94 -4.46 3.62
N ALA A 121 25.89 -4.04 4.88
CA ALA A 121 26.51 -4.77 5.99
C ALA A 121 25.88 -6.16 6.16
N TRP A 122 24.56 -6.25 6.15
CA TRP A 122 23.83 -7.52 6.25
C TRP A 122 24.13 -8.49 5.10
N LEU A 123 24.21 -7.98 3.87
CA LEU A 123 24.54 -8.78 2.69
C LEU A 123 25.98 -9.33 2.76
N LYS A 124 26.94 -8.53 3.23
CA LYS A 124 28.33 -8.95 3.47
C LYS A 124 28.42 -10.05 4.53
N GLU A 125 27.71 -9.88 5.66
CA GLU A 125 27.63 -10.87 6.73
C GLU A 125 27.11 -12.23 6.23
N ASN A 126 26.16 -12.23 5.29
CA ASN A 126 25.56 -13.43 4.73
C ASN A 126 26.22 -13.93 3.44
N ASN A 127 27.36 -13.33 3.05
CA ASN A 127 28.11 -13.69 1.83
C ASN A 127 27.26 -13.59 0.54
N VAL A 128 26.37 -12.60 0.46
CA VAL A 128 25.50 -12.35 -0.70
C VAL A 128 26.03 -11.16 -1.51
N PRO A 129 26.38 -11.35 -2.79
CA PRO A 129 26.81 -10.24 -3.65
C PRO A 129 25.64 -9.34 -4.05
N ALA A 130 25.93 -8.05 -4.19
CA ALA A 130 24.92 -7.08 -4.56
C ALA A 130 25.52 -5.90 -5.30
N ILE A 131 24.85 -5.43 -6.34
CA ILE A 131 25.31 -4.31 -7.18
C ILE A 131 24.26 -3.21 -7.29
N TYR A 132 24.70 -1.95 -7.27
CA TYR A 132 23.87 -0.77 -7.54
C TYR A 132 24.43 0.03 -8.73
N GLY A 133 23.70 1.05 -9.18
CA GLY A 133 24.04 1.83 -10.38
C GLY A 133 23.55 1.18 -11.68
N VAL A 134 22.73 0.13 -11.59
CA VAL A 134 22.17 -0.58 -12.74
C VAL A 134 20.83 0.04 -13.13
N ASP A 135 20.60 0.24 -14.43
CA ASP A 135 19.27 0.59 -14.92
C ASP A 135 18.30 -0.60 -14.80
N THR A 136 17.70 -0.75 -13.61
CA THR A 136 16.75 -1.81 -13.32
C THR A 136 15.50 -1.76 -14.21
N ARG A 137 15.10 -0.59 -14.72
CA ARG A 137 13.97 -0.47 -15.65
C ARG A 137 14.31 -1.07 -17.01
N ALA A 138 15.49 -0.78 -17.54
CA ALA A 138 15.96 -1.39 -18.78
C ALA A 138 16.10 -2.91 -18.65
N LEU A 139 16.65 -3.37 -17.53
CA LEU A 139 16.79 -4.79 -17.20
C LEU A 139 15.42 -5.50 -17.09
N THR A 140 14.47 -4.93 -16.35
CA THR A 140 13.11 -5.48 -16.22
C THR A 140 12.40 -5.57 -17.56
N LYS A 141 12.52 -4.54 -18.43
CA LYS A 141 11.97 -4.63 -19.79
C LYS A 141 12.59 -5.77 -20.59
N ARG A 142 13.91 -5.96 -20.47
CA ARG A 142 14.61 -7.05 -21.16
C ARG A 142 14.12 -8.43 -20.70
N ILE A 143 13.99 -8.63 -19.38
CA ILE A 143 13.44 -9.87 -18.79
C ILE A 143 11.99 -10.07 -19.23
N ARG A 144 11.15 -9.03 -19.24
CA ARG A 144 9.76 -9.15 -19.72
C ARG A 144 9.66 -9.54 -21.19
N ASP A 145 10.55 -9.00 -22.03
CA ASP A 145 10.54 -9.22 -23.47
C ASP A 145 11.10 -10.60 -23.86
N LYS A 146 12.15 -11.07 -23.18
CA LYS A 146 12.83 -12.36 -23.47
C LYS A 146 12.41 -13.53 -22.58
N GLY A 147 11.81 -13.22 -21.44
CA GLY A 147 11.58 -14.16 -20.34
C GLY A 147 12.69 -14.09 -19.29
N SER A 148 12.43 -14.71 -18.13
CA SER A 148 13.47 -14.94 -17.11
C SER A 148 14.64 -15.68 -17.75
N MET A 149 15.86 -15.25 -17.42
CA MET A 149 17.06 -15.75 -18.06
C MET A 149 18.18 -15.94 -17.05
N LEU A 150 19.15 -16.77 -17.39
CA LEU A 150 20.32 -16.94 -16.53
C LEU A 150 21.13 -15.64 -16.52
N GLY A 151 21.59 -15.27 -15.34
CA GLY A 151 22.47 -14.14 -15.09
C GLY A 151 23.66 -14.57 -14.27
N ARG A 152 24.74 -13.80 -14.35
CA ARG A 152 25.87 -13.89 -13.42
C ARG A 152 26.31 -12.50 -13.00
N ILE A 153 26.59 -12.34 -11.71
CA ILE A 153 27.26 -11.15 -11.18
C ILE A 153 28.73 -11.50 -11.03
N THR A 154 29.59 -10.81 -11.77
CA THR A 154 31.04 -10.93 -11.69
C THR A 154 31.61 -9.76 -10.91
N ILE A 155 32.36 -10.04 -9.84
CA ILE A 155 33.02 -9.03 -9.01
C ILE A 155 34.54 -9.16 -9.19
N GLY A 156 35.18 -8.07 -9.60
CA GLY A 156 36.60 -8.09 -9.97
C GLY A 156 36.88 -9.10 -11.09
N ASN A 157 37.94 -9.92 -10.93
CA ASN A 157 38.36 -10.92 -11.92
C ASN A 157 37.82 -12.34 -11.63
N GLN A 158 36.81 -12.49 -10.77
CA GLN A 158 36.27 -13.81 -10.41
C GLN A 158 35.24 -14.28 -11.46
N GLU A 159 35.64 -15.13 -12.39
CA GLU A 159 34.69 -15.71 -13.36
C GLU A 159 33.89 -16.87 -12.76
N VAL A 160 32.59 -16.91 -13.09
CA VAL A 160 31.69 -18.02 -12.75
C VAL A 160 30.87 -18.43 -13.99
N PRO A 161 30.63 -19.73 -14.23
CA PRO A 161 29.79 -20.17 -15.33
C PRO A 161 28.32 -19.86 -15.05
N PHE A 162 27.51 -19.70 -16.11
CA PHE A 162 26.05 -19.70 -15.96
C PHE A 162 25.57 -21.01 -15.35
N SER A 163 24.57 -20.94 -14.47
CA SER A 163 23.96 -22.10 -13.83
C SER A 163 22.45 -21.88 -13.74
N ASP A 164 21.68 -22.86 -14.21
CA ASP A 164 20.23 -22.85 -14.05
C ASP A 164 19.85 -23.51 -12.72
N PRO A 165 19.29 -22.77 -11.75
CA PRO A 165 18.86 -23.36 -10.48
C PRO A 165 17.63 -24.26 -10.66
N ASN A 166 16.82 -24.09 -11.71
CA ASN A 166 15.55 -24.82 -11.87
C ASN A 166 15.72 -26.29 -12.26
N VAL A 167 16.91 -26.72 -12.71
CA VAL A 167 17.18 -28.14 -12.99
C VAL A 167 17.45 -28.95 -11.71
N GLN A 168 17.55 -28.27 -10.56
CA GLN A 168 17.78 -28.87 -9.26
C GLN A 168 16.50 -28.85 -8.43
N ASN A 169 16.35 -29.82 -7.53
CA ASN A 169 15.32 -29.76 -6.51
C ASN A 169 15.74 -28.77 -5.40
N LEU A 170 15.43 -27.49 -5.59
CA LEU A 170 15.74 -26.41 -4.66
C LEU A 170 15.07 -26.58 -3.28
N VAL A 171 13.94 -27.29 -3.22
CA VAL A 171 13.24 -27.58 -1.96
C VAL A 171 14.12 -28.36 -0.98
N THR A 172 15.01 -29.23 -1.47
CA THR A 172 15.97 -29.93 -0.60
C THR A 172 16.90 -29.00 0.18
N GLN A 173 17.12 -27.77 -0.31
CA GLN A 173 17.99 -26.78 0.31
C GLN A 173 17.25 -25.95 1.36
N VAL A 174 15.96 -25.68 1.15
CA VAL A 174 15.15 -24.79 2.00
C VAL A 174 14.28 -25.52 3.02
N SER A 175 13.83 -26.74 2.70
CA SER A 175 13.02 -27.55 3.63
C SER A 175 13.78 -27.87 4.90
N LEU A 176 13.08 -27.81 6.02
CA LEU A 176 13.49 -28.34 7.31
C LEU A 176 13.88 -29.81 7.20
N LYS A 177 14.81 -30.23 8.05
CA LYS A 177 15.41 -31.58 7.99
C LYS A 177 14.74 -32.60 8.89
N LYS A 178 14.00 -32.15 9.91
CA LYS A 178 13.30 -33.01 10.88
C LYS A 178 12.01 -32.34 11.32
N PRO A 179 10.91 -33.09 11.50
CA PRO A 179 9.64 -32.53 11.96
C PRO A 179 9.78 -31.62 13.18
N GLN A 180 9.07 -30.50 13.16
CA GLN A 180 9.10 -29.47 14.20
C GLN A 180 7.67 -29.03 14.52
N LEU A 181 7.31 -29.08 15.81
CA LEU A 181 5.98 -28.70 16.29
C LEU A 181 6.01 -27.27 16.82
N TYR A 182 5.15 -26.42 16.26
CA TYR A 182 4.91 -25.06 16.74
C TYR A 182 3.56 -25.02 17.45
N THR A 183 3.53 -24.43 18.65
CA THR A 183 2.32 -24.38 19.46
C THR A 183 1.80 -22.94 19.59
N PRO A 184 0.47 -22.72 19.63
CA PRO A 184 -0.11 -21.40 19.85
C PRO A 184 0.37 -20.71 21.13
N SER A 185 0.56 -21.49 22.19
CA SER A 185 0.95 -21.00 23.51
C SER A 185 2.39 -20.49 23.55
N SER A 186 3.28 -21.06 22.75
CA SER A 186 4.68 -20.64 22.65
C SER A 186 4.83 -19.45 21.69
N VAL A 187 4.48 -19.64 20.42
CA VAL A 187 4.76 -18.69 19.33
C VAL A 187 3.90 -17.43 19.41
N SER A 188 2.58 -17.59 19.58
CA SER A 188 1.63 -16.48 19.50
C SER A 188 1.04 -16.08 20.85
N LYS A 189 1.32 -16.85 21.91
CA LYS A 189 0.79 -16.65 23.27
C LYS A 189 -0.74 -16.64 23.31
N VAL A 190 -1.37 -17.50 22.50
CA VAL A 190 -2.83 -17.69 22.44
C VAL A 190 -3.19 -19.12 22.87
N GLU A 191 -4.40 -19.32 23.39
CA GLU A 191 -4.90 -20.66 23.73
C GLU A 191 -5.11 -21.52 22.48
N ALA A 192 -4.76 -22.80 22.57
CA ALA A 192 -4.97 -23.74 21.47
C ALA A 192 -6.45 -24.12 21.35
N ARG A 193 -7.00 -24.00 20.13
CA ARG A 193 -8.31 -24.57 19.78
C ARG A 193 -8.30 -26.08 20.01
N LYS A 194 -9.42 -26.63 20.46
CA LYS A 194 -9.52 -28.03 20.87
C LYS A 194 -10.29 -28.86 19.83
N HIS A 195 -9.77 -30.05 19.57
CA HIS A 195 -10.49 -31.12 18.90
C HIS A 195 -11.55 -31.71 19.85
N VAL A 196 -12.59 -32.37 19.33
CA VAL A 196 -13.66 -33.01 20.12
C VAL A 196 -13.17 -34.04 21.15
N SER A 197 -11.96 -34.58 20.97
CA SER A 197 -11.31 -35.49 21.93
C SER A 197 -10.55 -34.78 23.05
N GLY A 198 -10.51 -33.45 23.07
CA GLY A 198 -9.81 -32.63 24.07
C GLY A 198 -8.34 -32.33 23.73
N ARG A 199 -7.75 -32.98 22.72
CA ARG A 199 -6.41 -32.61 22.22
C ARG A 199 -6.45 -31.28 21.46
N PRO A 200 -5.33 -30.56 21.30
CA PRO A 200 -5.28 -29.42 20.40
C PRO A 200 -5.64 -29.80 18.95
N LEU A 201 -6.28 -28.88 18.24
CA LEU A 201 -6.50 -28.99 16.80
C LEU A 201 -5.15 -28.87 16.10
N ARG A 202 -4.82 -29.82 15.23
CA ARG A 202 -3.48 -29.93 14.65
C ARG A 202 -3.50 -30.02 13.13
N VAL A 203 -2.64 -29.23 12.49
CA VAL A 203 -2.38 -29.27 11.06
C VAL A 203 -0.96 -29.79 10.82
N VAL A 204 -0.81 -30.72 9.86
CA VAL A 204 0.51 -31.12 9.36
C VAL A 204 0.85 -30.26 8.14
N ALA A 205 1.99 -29.57 8.18
CA ALA A 205 2.45 -28.67 7.14
C ALA A 205 3.68 -29.24 6.43
N PHE A 206 3.58 -29.54 5.13
CA PHE A 206 4.74 -29.84 4.31
C PHE A 206 5.53 -28.57 4.04
N ASP A 207 6.76 -28.51 4.55
CA ASP A 207 7.70 -27.44 4.26
C ASP A 207 8.36 -27.68 2.91
N VAL A 208 7.85 -27.00 1.89
CA VAL A 208 8.47 -26.94 0.56
C VAL A 208 9.24 -25.63 0.34
N GLY A 209 9.52 -24.87 1.40
CA GLY A 209 10.06 -23.51 1.37
C GLY A 209 9.23 -22.52 2.19
N MET A 210 8.79 -22.95 3.37
CA MET A 210 7.80 -22.28 4.20
C MET A 210 8.29 -20.96 4.77
N LYS A 211 7.48 -19.92 4.62
CA LYS A 211 7.69 -18.64 5.27
C LYS A 211 7.22 -18.64 6.72
N TYR A 212 7.94 -17.94 7.59
CA TYR A 212 7.59 -17.80 9.00
C TYR A 212 6.21 -17.19 9.23
N ASN A 213 5.72 -16.29 8.36
CA ASN A 213 4.40 -15.73 8.59
C ASN A 213 3.27 -16.75 8.42
N GLN A 214 3.45 -17.82 7.63
CA GLN A 214 2.46 -18.89 7.56
C GLN A 214 2.33 -19.61 8.92
N ILE A 215 3.45 -19.85 9.62
CA ILE A 215 3.45 -20.40 10.98
C ILE A 215 2.69 -19.46 11.91
N ARG A 216 3.01 -18.16 11.87
CA ARG A 216 2.34 -17.14 12.70
C ARG A 216 0.83 -17.06 12.43
N CYS A 217 0.40 -17.15 11.17
CA CYS A 217 -1.01 -17.13 10.79
C CYS A 217 -1.79 -18.32 11.39
N PHE A 218 -1.19 -19.51 11.46
CA PHE A 218 -1.81 -20.68 12.11
C PHE A 218 -1.81 -20.58 13.63
N THR A 219 -0.67 -20.27 14.24
CA THR A 219 -0.53 -20.25 15.70
C THR A 219 -1.32 -19.12 16.35
N SER A 220 -1.46 -17.96 15.69
CA SER A 220 -2.27 -16.83 16.18
C SER A 220 -3.77 -17.16 16.22
N ARG A 221 -4.19 -18.12 15.41
CA ARG A 221 -5.57 -18.64 15.34
C ARG A 221 -5.79 -19.87 16.22
N GLY A 222 -4.81 -20.22 17.05
CA GLY A 222 -4.93 -21.31 18.04
C GLY A 222 -4.65 -22.70 17.47
N ILE A 223 -3.95 -22.82 16.34
CA ILE A 223 -3.65 -24.11 15.71
C ILE A 223 -2.25 -24.62 16.06
N GLU A 224 -2.15 -25.88 16.47
CA GLU A 224 -0.85 -26.57 16.51
C GLU A 224 -0.41 -26.94 15.11
N LEU A 225 0.81 -26.53 14.75
CA LEU A 225 1.35 -26.76 13.42
C LEU A 225 2.55 -27.69 13.50
N LEU A 226 2.40 -28.92 13.02
CA LEU A 226 3.51 -29.86 12.85
C LEU A 226 4.10 -29.66 11.46
N VAL A 227 5.19 -28.90 11.37
CA VAL A 227 5.89 -28.68 10.11
C VAL A 227 6.84 -29.84 9.86
N VAL A 228 6.73 -30.46 8.68
CA VAL A 228 7.45 -31.69 8.29
C VAL A 228 8.27 -31.45 7.03
N PRO A 229 9.36 -32.21 6.81
CA PRO A 229 10.13 -32.12 5.58
C PRO A 229 9.27 -32.34 4.33
N TRP A 230 9.66 -31.74 3.21
CA TRP A 230 8.95 -31.86 1.93
C TRP A 230 8.63 -33.31 1.49
N ASP A 231 9.49 -34.26 1.83
CA ASP A 231 9.42 -35.69 1.48
C ASP A 231 8.86 -36.58 2.60
N TYR A 232 8.26 -35.98 3.63
CA TYR A 232 7.75 -36.70 4.79
C TYR A 232 6.69 -37.75 4.42
N ASP A 233 6.85 -38.97 4.95
CA ASP A 233 5.89 -40.05 4.72
C ASP A 233 4.68 -39.93 5.64
N LEU A 234 3.71 -39.13 5.23
CA LEU A 234 2.49 -38.91 6.00
C LEU A 234 1.66 -40.20 6.20
N ALA A 235 1.80 -41.20 5.33
CA ALA A 235 1.12 -42.49 5.49
C ALA A 235 1.57 -43.25 6.75
N SER A 236 2.79 -43.00 7.21
CA SER A 236 3.32 -43.56 8.46
C SER A 236 2.87 -42.79 9.71
N HIS A 237 2.30 -41.59 9.54
CA HIS A 237 1.85 -40.76 10.64
C HIS A 237 0.43 -41.16 11.09
N PRO A 238 0.16 -41.28 12.40
CA PRO A 238 -1.16 -41.67 12.89
C PRO A 238 -2.27 -40.71 12.39
N ALA A 239 -3.32 -41.26 11.77
CA ALA A 239 -4.38 -40.45 11.14
C ALA A 239 -5.29 -39.71 12.15
N ASP A 240 -5.26 -40.13 13.42
CA ASP A 240 -6.03 -39.56 14.53
C ASP A 240 -5.31 -38.42 15.25
N THR A 241 -4.02 -38.18 14.93
CA THR A 241 -3.21 -37.13 15.55
C THR A 241 -3.23 -35.79 14.83
N TYR A 242 -3.91 -35.68 13.70
CA TYR A 242 -4.07 -34.42 12.95
C TYR A 242 -5.44 -34.29 12.28
N ASP A 243 -5.78 -33.07 11.93
CA ASP A 243 -7.11 -32.66 11.47
C ASP A 243 -7.11 -32.07 10.07
N GLY A 244 -5.97 -31.53 9.60
CA GLY A 244 -5.81 -30.96 8.27
C GLY A 244 -4.38 -31.06 7.77
N VAL A 245 -4.21 -30.86 6.46
CA VAL A 245 -2.91 -30.86 5.78
C VAL A 245 -2.70 -29.53 5.07
N PHE A 246 -1.52 -28.96 5.25
CA PHE A 246 -1.10 -27.73 4.60
C PHE A 246 0.17 -27.96 3.77
N VAL A 247 0.31 -27.28 2.65
CA VAL A 247 1.52 -27.30 1.81
C VAL A 247 1.95 -25.88 1.53
N SER A 248 3.17 -25.53 1.97
CA SER A 248 3.67 -24.16 1.93
C SER A 248 4.01 -23.67 0.52
N ASN A 249 4.41 -22.40 0.44
CA ASN A 249 5.13 -21.84 -0.70
C ASN A 249 6.53 -22.45 -0.85
N GLY A 250 7.21 -22.17 -1.98
CA GLY A 250 8.58 -22.60 -2.17
C GLY A 250 9.18 -22.33 -3.56
N PRO A 251 10.48 -22.63 -3.75
CA PRO A 251 11.21 -22.40 -4.99
C PRO A 251 11.15 -23.59 -5.97
N GLY A 252 11.48 -23.32 -7.24
CA GLY A 252 11.83 -24.33 -8.23
C GLY A 252 10.67 -24.87 -9.07
N ASP A 253 10.98 -25.90 -9.86
CA ASP A 253 10.01 -26.59 -10.73
C ASP A 253 9.21 -27.63 -9.92
N PRO A 254 7.87 -27.51 -9.85
CA PRO A 254 7.04 -28.45 -9.08
C PRO A 254 7.14 -29.90 -9.58
N SER A 255 7.46 -30.13 -10.86
CA SER A 255 7.54 -31.47 -11.44
C SER A 255 8.67 -32.33 -10.86
N LEU A 256 9.69 -31.70 -10.25
CA LEU A 256 10.80 -32.39 -9.60
C LEU A 256 10.45 -32.96 -8.22
N LEU A 257 9.28 -32.62 -7.65
CA LEU A 257 8.84 -33.00 -6.31
C LEU A 257 7.96 -34.26 -6.31
N THR A 258 8.37 -35.28 -7.06
CA THR A 258 7.62 -36.54 -7.20
C THR A 258 7.23 -37.19 -5.85
N PRO A 259 8.10 -37.24 -4.82
CA PRO A 259 7.71 -37.74 -3.49
C PRO A 259 6.50 -37.02 -2.89
N THR A 260 6.52 -35.68 -2.85
CA THR A 260 5.43 -34.87 -2.30
C THR A 260 4.16 -35.02 -3.13
N ILE A 261 4.26 -34.96 -4.46
CA ILE A 261 3.11 -35.17 -5.37
C ILE A 261 2.45 -36.53 -5.10
N THR A 262 3.25 -37.58 -4.93
CA THR A 262 2.75 -38.94 -4.65
C THR A 262 2.02 -38.99 -3.31
N GLN A 263 2.56 -38.35 -2.27
CA GLN A 263 1.88 -38.30 -0.97
C GLN A 263 0.58 -37.51 -1.03
N LEU A 264 0.57 -36.34 -1.66
CA LEU A 264 -0.65 -35.55 -1.85
C LEU A 264 -1.70 -36.29 -2.67
N ASN A 265 -1.29 -36.99 -3.73
CA ASN A 265 -2.20 -37.79 -4.56
C ASN A 265 -2.88 -38.89 -3.73
N ARG A 266 -2.13 -39.58 -2.86
CA ARG A 266 -2.70 -40.58 -1.93
C ARG A 266 -3.71 -39.94 -1.00
N LEU A 267 -3.41 -38.77 -0.42
CA LEU A 267 -4.30 -38.07 0.52
C LEU A 267 -5.62 -37.66 -0.12
N ILE A 268 -5.57 -37.03 -1.30
CA ILE A 268 -6.79 -36.56 -1.99
C ILE A 268 -7.60 -37.71 -2.60
N SER A 269 -6.99 -38.91 -2.73
CA SER A 269 -7.66 -40.12 -3.19
C SER A 269 -8.26 -40.95 -2.05
N LEU A 270 -8.10 -40.54 -0.79
CA LEU A 270 -8.71 -41.22 0.34
C LEU A 270 -10.25 -41.14 0.26
N PRO A 271 -10.96 -42.18 0.73
CA PRO A 271 -12.41 -42.11 0.84
C PRO A 271 -12.83 -40.98 1.80
N ALA A 272 -14.02 -40.43 1.61
CA ALA A 272 -14.51 -39.30 2.40
C ALA A 272 -14.49 -39.56 3.93
N SER A 273 -14.60 -40.82 4.36
CA SER A 273 -14.50 -41.23 5.77
C SER A 273 -13.11 -41.05 6.39
N SER A 274 -12.08 -40.86 5.59
CA SER A 274 -10.67 -40.79 6.02
C SER A 274 -9.94 -39.57 5.49
N ALA A 275 -10.53 -38.83 4.55
CA ALA A 275 -9.96 -37.60 4.04
C ALA A 275 -9.96 -36.48 5.11
N LYS A 276 -9.02 -35.56 4.95
CA LYS A 276 -8.84 -34.38 5.81
C LYS A 276 -8.78 -33.13 4.92
N PRO A 277 -9.21 -31.96 5.38
CA PRO A 277 -9.03 -30.72 4.62
C PRO A 277 -7.58 -30.50 4.17
N VAL A 278 -7.41 -30.00 2.95
CA VAL A 278 -6.10 -29.72 2.34
C VAL A 278 -6.05 -28.29 1.82
N PHE A 279 -5.02 -27.54 2.21
CA PHE A 279 -4.75 -26.19 1.73
C PHE A 279 -3.32 -26.05 1.20
N GLY A 280 -3.16 -25.58 -0.05
CA GLY A 280 -1.85 -25.33 -0.67
C GLY A 280 -1.64 -23.85 -1.03
N ILE A 281 -0.42 -23.34 -0.84
CA ILE A 281 -0.03 -21.97 -1.19
C ILE A 281 1.13 -21.99 -2.21
N CYS A 282 1.03 -21.22 -3.29
CA CYS A 282 2.07 -21.05 -4.31
C CYS A 282 2.61 -22.38 -4.88
N LEU A 283 3.77 -22.86 -4.43
CA LEU A 283 4.28 -24.17 -4.81
C LEU A 283 3.35 -25.30 -4.34
N GLY A 284 2.77 -25.18 -3.13
CA GLY A 284 1.75 -26.09 -2.63
C GLY A 284 0.48 -26.12 -3.49
N HIS A 285 0.12 -25.00 -4.12
CA HIS A 285 -0.97 -24.97 -5.10
C HIS A 285 -0.64 -25.80 -6.35
N GLN A 286 0.55 -25.61 -6.90
CA GLN A 286 1.03 -26.37 -8.06
C GLN A 286 1.15 -27.87 -7.76
N LEU A 287 1.66 -28.23 -6.58
CA LEU A 287 1.79 -29.63 -6.16
C LEU A 287 0.45 -30.31 -5.94
N LEU A 288 -0.53 -29.61 -5.35
CA LEU A 288 -1.88 -30.12 -5.20
C LEU A 288 -2.55 -30.33 -6.58
N ALA A 289 -2.35 -29.40 -7.51
CA ALA A 289 -2.87 -29.52 -8.87
C ALA A 289 -2.26 -30.72 -9.62
N LEU A 290 -0.93 -30.90 -9.55
CA LEU A 290 -0.24 -32.06 -10.13
C LEU A 290 -0.72 -33.36 -9.49
N ALA A 291 -0.89 -33.38 -8.16
CA ALA A 291 -1.43 -34.52 -7.44
C ALA A 291 -2.86 -34.89 -7.88
N ALA A 292 -3.69 -33.90 -8.22
CA ALA A 292 -5.02 -34.11 -8.80
C ALA A 292 -4.97 -34.64 -10.24
N GLY A 293 -3.86 -34.44 -10.96
CA GLY A 293 -3.67 -34.87 -12.35
C GLY A 293 -3.67 -33.73 -13.37
N ALA A 294 -3.60 -32.48 -12.92
CA ALA A 294 -3.40 -31.31 -13.79
C ALA A 294 -1.94 -31.22 -14.27
N LYS A 295 -1.65 -30.23 -15.11
CA LYS A 295 -0.32 -29.90 -15.63
C LYS A 295 0.15 -28.54 -15.13
N THR A 296 1.47 -28.36 -15.11
CA THR A 296 2.12 -27.08 -14.85
C THR A 296 3.05 -26.71 -16.00
N SER A 297 3.26 -25.40 -16.18
CA SER A 297 4.20 -24.86 -17.17
C SER A 297 5.00 -23.69 -16.62
N LYS A 298 6.24 -23.51 -17.09
CA LYS A 298 7.06 -22.33 -16.77
C LYS A 298 6.46 -21.11 -17.47
N MET A 299 6.20 -20.06 -16.70
CA MET A 299 5.77 -18.77 -17.23
C MET A 299 6.95 -18.05 -17.88
N LYS A 300 6.66 -17.16 -18.82
CA LYS A 300 7.69 -16.38 -19.51
C LYS A 300 8.61 -15.63 -18.53
N TYR A 301 8.04 -14.89 -17.58
CA TYR A 301 8.80 -14.13 -16.57
C TYR A 301 8.18 -14.22 -15.17
N GLY A 302 7.14 -15.04 -14.97
CA GLY A 302 6.45 -15.23 -13.69
C GLY A 302 5.63 -14.03 -13.20
N ASN A 303 4.87 -14.25 -12.13
CA ASN A 303 4.17 -13.20 -11.40
C ASN A 303 4.94 -12.93 -10.09
N ARG A 304 5.48 -11.70 -9.96
CA ARG A 304 6.39 -11.29 -8.88
C ARG A 304 6.14 -9.85 -8.46
N GLY A 305 5.49 -9.65 -7.32
CA GLY A 305 5.14 -8.32 -6.83
C GLY A 305 4.04 -8.32 -5.78
N HIS A 306 3.74 -7.13 -5.25
CA HIS A 306 2.76 -6.94 -4.17
C HIS A 306 1.44 -6.34 -4.66
N ASN A 307 1.28 -6.22 -5.98
CA ASN A 307 0.21 -5.47 -6.62
C ASN A 307 -0.59 -6.30 -7.65
N ILE A 308 -0.61 -7.62 -7.48
CA ILE A 308 -1.17 -8.53 -8.50
C ILE A 308 -2.66 -8.80 -8.18
N PRO A 309 -3.58 -8.47 -9.11
CA PRO A 309 -5.00 -8.61 -8.87
C PRO A 309 -5.54 -10.00 -9.18
N CYS A 310 -6.17 -10.63 -8.18
CA CYS A 310 -6.80 -11.94 -8.29
C CYS A 310 -8.32 -11.81 -8.10
N THR A 311 -9.10 -12.26 -9.09
CA THR A 311 -10.57 -12.25 -9.03
C THR A 311 -11.08 -13.61 -8.53
N ASP A 312 -11.87 -13.61 -7.45
CA ASP A 312 -12.67 -14.76 -7.04
C ASP A 312 -13.71 -15.04 -8.11
N THR A 313 -13.66 -16.23 -8.71
CA THR A 313 -14.53 -16.62 -9.83
C THR A 313 -16.00 -16.67 -9.44
N ARG A 314 -16.32 -16.79 -8.15
CA ARG A 314 -17.68 -16.98 -7.65
C ARG A 314 -18.35 -15.67 -7.25
N SER A 315 -17.64 -14.80 -6.52
CA SER A 315 -18.17 -13.50 -6.10
C SER A 315 -17.91 -12.40 -7.13
N GLY A 316 -16.90 -12.57 -7.98
CA GLY A 316 -16.41 -11.55 -8.91
C GLY A 316 -15.64 -10.41 -8.23
N ARG A 317 -15.40 -10.54 -6.91
CA ARG A 317 -14.56 -9.64 -6.13
C ARG A 317 -13.09 -9.87 -6.47
N CYS A 318 -12.33 -8.80 -6.54
CA CYS A 318 -10.91 -8.79 -6.84
C CYS A 318 -10.11 -8.34 -5.62
N TYR A 319 -9.03 -9.05 -5.34
CA TYR A 319 -8.12 -8.83 -4.24
C TYR A 319 -6.73 -8.51 -4.78
N ILE A 320 -5.99 -7.64 -4.10
CA ILE A 320 -4.59 -7.40 -4.42
C ILE A 320 -3.75 -8.39 -3.61
N THR A 321 -2.83 -9.05 -4.28
CA THR A 321 -2.09 -10.18 -3.73
C THR A 321 -0.58 -9.99 -3.87
N SER A 322 0.15 -10.56 -2.92
CA SER A 322 1.60 -10.76 -3.02
C SER A 322 1.88 -12.10 -3.70
N GLN A 323 2.74 -12.09 -4.71
CA GLN A 323 3.09 -13.30 -5.46
C GLN A 323 4.58 -13.35 -5.75
N ASN A 324 5.12 -14.57 -5.75
CA ASN A 324 6.47 -14.86 -6.19
C ASN A 324 6.57 -16.26 -6.79
N HIS A 325 6.17 -16.42 -8.06
CA HIS A 325 6.28 -17.71 -8.74
C HIS A 325 6.63 -17.58 -10.22
N GLY A 326 7.36 -18.59 -10.73
CA GLY A 326 7.77 -18.70 -12.12
C GLY A 326 7.04 -19.78 -12.93
N PHE A 327 6.20 -20.58 -12.27
CA PHE A 327 5.44 -21.69 -12.86
C PHE A 327 3.95 -21.50 -12.54
N GLN A 328 3.07 -21.97 -13.41
CA GLN A 328 1.62 -21.85 -13.26
C GLN A 328 0.93 -23.20 -13.47
N VAL A 329 -0.27 -23.34 -12.94
CA VAL A 329 -1.18 -24.45 -13.27
C VAL A 329 -1.91 -24.15 -14.57
N GLU A 330 -1.97 -25.13 -15.47
CA GLU A 330 -2.75 -25.03 -16.70
C GLU A 330 -4.23 -25.32 -16.42
N ALA A 331 -5.04 -24.27 -16.26
CA ALA A 331 -6.48 -24.39 -15.96
C ALA A 331 -7.23 -25.38 -16.88
N SER A 332 -6.89 -25.39 -18.17
CA SER A 332 -7.49 -26.31 -19.16
C SER A 332 -7.19 -27.80 -18.93
N SER A 333 -6.20 -28.12 -18.09
CA SER A 333 -5.80 -29.48 -17.73
C SER A 333 -6.45 -29.98 -16.44
N LEU A 334 -7.25 -29.16 -15.76
CA LEU A 334 -7.90 -29.55 -14.51
C LEU A 334 -8.82 -30.76 -14.74
N PRO A 335 -8.71 -31.81 -13.91
CA PRO A 335 -9.55 -33.00 -14.02
C PRO A 335 -10.99 -32.70 -13.59
N GLN A 336 -11.91 -33.62 -13.92
CA GLN A 336 -13.31 -33.50 -13.53
C GLN A 336 -13.46 -33.34 -12.01
N GLY A 337 -14.29 -32.37 -11.59
CA GLY A 337 -14.54 -32.07 -10.18
C GLY A 337 -13.57 -31.07 -9.55
N TRP A 338 -12.57 -30.60 -10.30
CA TRP A 338 -11.69 -29.50 -9.93
C TRP A 338 -11.99 -28.27 -10.77
N HIS A 339 -11.98 -27.10 -10.12
CA HIS A 339 -12.38 -25.84 -10.73
C HIS A 339 -11.46 -24.71 -10.28
N GLU A 340 -11.40 -23.65 -11.09
CA GLU A 340 -10.67 -22.44 -10.74
C GLU A 340 -11.37 -21.67 -9.61
N LEU A 341 -10.62 -21.35 -8.57
CA LEU A 341 -11.08 -20.53 -7.45
C LEU A 341 -10.79 -19.04 -7.67
N PHE A 342 -9.57 -18.74 -8.13
CA PHE A 342 -9.12 -17.39 -8.43
C PHE A 342 -8.47 -17.35 -9.82
N ILE A 343 -8.61 -16.22 -10.49
CA ILE A 343 -7.98 -15.94 -11.79
C ILE A 343 -7.28 -14.59 -11.74
N ASN A 344 -6.10 -14.51 -12.33
CA ASN A 344 -5.35 -13.26 -12.46
C ASN A 344 -6.10 -12.31 -13.40
N ALA A 345 -6.43 -11.11 -12.92
CA ALA A 345 -7.19 -10.15 -13.72
C ALA A 345 -6.37 -9.52 -14.87
N ASN A 346 -5.04 -9.68 -14.88
CA ASN A 346 -4.17 -9.09 -15.90
C ASN A 346 -3.84 -10.03 -17.05
N ASP A 347 -3.53 -11.31 -16.77
CA ASP A 347 -3.07 -12.27 -17.79
C ASP A 347 -3.96 -13.53 -17.90
N GLY A 348 -4.93 -13.69 -17.00
CA GLY A 348 -5.84 -14.83 -16.99
C GLY A 348 -5.22 -16.14 -16.50
N SER A 349 -4.02 -16.12 -15.90
CA SER A 349 -3.45 -17.32 -15.28
C SER A 349 -4.31 -17.81 -14.11
N ASN A 350 -4.23 -19.12 -13.85
CA ASN A 350 -4.88 -19.71 -12.69
C ASN A 350 -4.21 -19.21 -11.41
N GLU A 351 -5.02 -18.74 -10.46
CA GLU A 351 -4.56 -18.20 -9.18
C GLU A 351 -5.06 -19.02 -7.99
N GLY A 352 -5.74 -20.13 -8.25
CA GLY A 352 -6.25 -21.02 -7.23
C GLY A 352 -7.22 -22.04 -7.80
N ILE A 353 -7.36 -23.16 -7.09
CA ILE A 353 -8.28 -24.24 -7.44
C ILE A 353 -9.01 -24.75 -6.21
N TYR A 354 -10.15 -25.39 -6.44
CA TYR A 354 -10.89 -26.12 -5.42
C TYR A 354 -11.50 -27.41 -5.98
N CYS A 355 -11.78 -28.37 -5.10
CA CYS A 355 -12.54 -29.58 -5.41
C CYS A 355 -14.01 -29.41 -4.99
N SER A 356 -14.97 -29.70 -5.88
CA SER A 356 -16.41 -29.47 -5.58
C SER A 356 -16.97 -30.33 -4.46
N ASN A 357 -16.41 -31.52 -4.23
CA ASN A 357 -17.00 -32.52 -3.32
C ASN A 357 -16.14 -32.79 -2.08
N MET A 358 -14.95 -32.18 -2.01
CA MET A 358 -13.97 -32.43 -0.96
C MET A 358 -13.40 -31.10 -0.46
N PRO A 359 -13.00 -30.99 0.82
CA PRO A 359 -12.44 -29.78 1.40
C PRO A 359 -10.98 -29.51 0.96
N PHE A 360 -10.73 -29.54 -0.34
CA PHE A 360 -9.42 -29.31 -0.93
C PHE A 360 -9.46 -28.01 -1.72
N PHE A 361 -8.56 -27.10 -1.39
CA PHE A 361 -8.37 -25.88 -2.17
C PHE A 361 -6.93 -25.41 -2.08
N SER A 362 -6.55 -24.53 -2.99
CA SER A 362 -5.23 -23.92 -2.99
C SER A 362 -5.24 -22.59 -3.72
N VAL A 363 -4.24 -21.75 -3.44
CA VAL A 363 -4.04 -20.46 -4.08
C VAL A 363 -2.61 -20.29 -4.53
N GLN A 364 -2.40 -19.65 -5.67
CA GLN A 364 -1.09 -19.45 -6.28
C GLN A 364 -0.32 -18.28 -5.67
N PHE A 365 -1.05 -17.29 -5.15
CA PHE A 365 -0.51 -16.17 -4.38
C PHE A 365 -0.24 -16.53 -2.92
N HIS A 366 0.30 -15.58 -2.15
CA HIS A 366 0.73 -15.74 -0.76
C HIS A 366 -0.21 -14.97 0.20
N PRO A 367 -1.29 -15.60 0.72
CA PRO A 367 -2.19 -15.00 1.73
C PRO A 367 -1.49 -14.48 2.98
N GLU A 368 -0.38 -15.09 3.37
CA GLU A 368 0.45 -14.63 4.49
C GLU A 368 1.15 -13.30 4.20
N SER A 369 1.24 -12.90 2.93
CA SER A 369 1.86 -11.64 2.50
C SER A 369 3.34 -11.55 2.89
N THR A 370 3.76 -10.56 3.69
CA THR A 370 5.12 -10.40 4.25
C THR A 370 6.24 -10.70 3.25
N PRO A 371 6.50 -9.81 2.29
CA PRO A 371 5.92 -8.47 2.17
C PRO A 371 4.63 -8.43 1.34
N GLY A 372 3.89 -7.32 1.47
CA GLY A 372 2.71 -7.01 0.66
C GLY A 372 1.35 -7.05 1.38
N PRO A 373 0.25 -6.96 0.61
CA PRO A 373 -1.08 -6.65 1.12
C PRO A 373 -1.77 -7.83 1.80
N ARG A 374 -2.31 -7.61 3.00
CA ARG A 374 -3.00 -8.64 3.82
C ARG A 374 -4.45 -8.93 3.41
N ASP A 375 -4.83 -8.59 2.18
CA ASP A 375 -6.22 -8.59 1.72
C ASP A 375 -6.83 -10.00 1.63
N THR A 376 -5.98 -11.05 1.67
CA THR A 376 -6.39 -12.45 1.50
C THR A 376 -6.05 -13.35 2.70
N GLU A 377 -5.61 -12.77 3.83
CA GLU A 377 -5.27 -13.55 5.05
C GLU A 377 -6.46 -14.37 5.57
N PHE A 378 -7.70 -13.94 5.27
CA PHE A 378 -8.94 -14.67 5.61
C PHE A 378 -8.97 -16.10 5.07
N LEU A 379 -8.14 -16.46 4.09
CA LEU A 379 -8.05 -17.85 3.59
C LEU A 379 -7.49 -18.82 4.65
N PHE A 380 -6.68 -18.33 5.59
CA PHE A 380 -6.32 -19.12 6.77
C PHE A 380 -7.54 -19.40 7.66
N ASP A 381 -8.40 -18.39 7.87
CA ASP A 381 -9.65 -18.55 8.61
C ASP A 381 -10.57 -19.57 7.93
N VAL A 382 -10.72 -19.48 6.60
CA VAL A 382 -11.50 -20.45 5.81
C VAL A 382 -11.02 -21.88 6.02
N PHE A 383 -9.71 -22.10 5.92
CA PHE A 383 -9.14 -23.44 6.09
C PHE A 383 -9.31 -23.94 7.52
N ILE A 384 -9.03 -23.09 8.52
CA ILE A 384 -9.08 -23.46 9.94
C ILE A 384 -10.51 -23.76 10.39
N GLU A 385 -11.48 -22.94 10.02
CA GLU A 385 -12.89 -23.20 10.34
C GLU A 385 -13.40 -24.47 9.63
N ASN A 386 -12.90 -24.76 8.42
CA ASN A 386 -13.21 -26.00 7.74
C ASN A 386 -12.63 -27.23 8.47
N VAL A 387 -11.38 -27.15 8.95
CA VAL A 387 -10.76 -28.20 9.78
C VAL A 387 -11.54 -28.42 11.07
N ALA A 388 -11.89 -27.35 11.77
CA ALA A 388 -12.69 -27.42 12.99
C ALA A 388 -14.07 -28.06 12.74
N SER A 389 -14.77 -27.61 11.70
CA SER A 389 -16.09 -28.13 11.33
C SER A 389 -16.05 -29.61 10.95
N CYS A 390 -15.02 -30.05 10.22
CA CYS A 390 -14.86 -31.47 9.87
C CYS A 390 -14.56 -32.33 11.10
N ALA A 391 -13.75 -31.83 12.03
CA ALA A 391 -13.46 -32.50 13.29
C ALA A 391 -14.70 -32.61 14.19
N GLU A 392 -15.49 -31.54 14.29
CA GLU A 392 -16.70 -31.51 15.13
C GLU A 392 -17.80 -32.42 14.58
N THR A 393 -18.07 -32.36 13.28
CA THR A 393 -19.15 -33.14 12.65
C THR A 393 -18.76 -34.57 12.34
N SER A 394 -17.47 -34.91 12.42
CA SER A 394 -16.92 -36.18 11.91
C SER A 394 -17.34 -36.47 10.45
N SER A 395 -17.52 -35.41 9.66
CA SER A 395 -17.96 -35.45 8.26
C SER A 395 -17.26 -34.35 7.45
N LEU A 396 -17.12 -34.55 6.14
CA LEU A 396 -16.52 -33.53 5.29
C LEU A 396 -17.52 -32.42 5.00
N VAL A 397 -17.10 -31.18 5.26
CA VAL A 397 -17.86 -29.97 4.93
C VAL A 397 -17.15 -29.26 3.77
N PRO A 398 -17.86 -28.84 2.71
CA PRO A 398 -17.26 -28.01 1.66
C PRO A 398 -16.70 -26.71 2.25
N ILE A 399 -15.63 -26.17 1.67
CA ILE A 399 -15.09 -24.88 2.08
C ILE A 399 -16.12 -23.76 1.82
N GLN A 400 -16.08 -22.70 2.63
CA GLN A 400 -16.97 -21.54 2.50
C GLN A 400 -16.14 -20.26 2.56
N LEU A 401 -16.10 -19.48 1.48
CA LEU A 401 -15.46 -18.17 1.51
C LEU A 401 -16.40 -17.10 2.09
N PRO A 402 -15.87 -16.05 2.74
CA PRO A 402 -16.68 -14.94 3.25
C PRO A 402 -17.59 -14.33 2.19
N GLY A 403 -18.84 -14.02 2.56
CA GLY A 403 -19.82 -13.44 1.64
C GLY A 403 -20.34 -14.37 0.55
N SER A 404 -20.05 -15.68 0.63
CA SER A 404 -20.50 -16.68 -0.32
C SER A 404 -21.06 -17.94 0.36
N GLY A 405 -21.86 -18.71 -0.38
CA GLY A 405 -22.31 -20.03 0.06
C GLY A 405 -21.20 -21.10 -0.01
N PRO A 406 -21.50 -22.35 0.39
CA PRO A 406 -20.57 -23.48 0.28
C PRO A 406 -20.04 -23.65 -1.14
N VAL A 407 -18.74 -23.91 -1.29
CA VAL A 407 -18.10 -24.14 -2.59
C VAL A 407 -18.35 -25.59 -3.02
N ASN A 408 -19.48 -25.86 -3.66
CA ASN A 408 -19.84 -27.20 -4.13
C ASN A 408 -20.26 -27.26 -5.61
N GLN A 409 -20.34 -26.11 -6.28
CA GLN A 409 -20.63 -26.00 -7.72
C GLN A 409 -19.84 -24.84 -8.33
N PRO A 410 -19.55 -24.87 -9.65
CA PRO A 410 -19.08 -23.70 -10.38
C PRO A 410 -20.11 -22.57 -10.23
N ALA A 411 -19.68 -21.40 -9.76
CA ALA A 411 -20.54 -20.23 -9.62
C ALA A 411 -20.13 -19.16 -10.64
N VAL A 412 -21.14 -18.46 -11.16
CA VAL A 412 -20.94 -17.24 -11.95
C VAL A 412 -21.23 -16.06 -11.02
N PRO A 413 -20.40 -14.99 -11.01
CA PRO A 413 -20.64 -13.82 -10.19
C PRO A 413 -22.02 -13.22 -10.48
N PRO A 414 -22.74 -12.75 -9.44
CA PRO A 414 -24.00 -12.08 -9.66
C PRO A 414 -23.80 -10.87 -10.59
N PRO A 415 -24.71 -10.65 -11.57
CA PRO A 415 -24.61 -9.48 -12.44
C PRO A 415 -24.83 -8.22 -11.60
N ILE A 416 -24.01 -7.19 -11.84
CA ILE A 416 -24.22 -5.87 -11.23
C ILE A 416 -24.98 -4.99 -12.20
N ALA A 417 -26.15 -4.55 -11.77
CA ALA A 417 -26.93 -3.58 -12.50
C ALA A 417 -26.21 -2.22 -12.46
N ARG A 418 -25.85 -1.71 -13.64
CA ARG A 418 -25.36 -0.33 -13.80
C ARG A 418 -26.43 0.65 -13.35
N VAL A 419 -26.02 1.83 -12.89
CA VAL A 419 -26.97 2.89 -12.57
C VAL A 419 -27.63 3.39 -13.87
N PRO A 420 -28.96 3.33 -14.01
CA PRO A 420 -29.64 3.69 -15.26
C PRO A 420 -29.77 5.22 -15.39
N VAL A 421 -28.71 5.88 -15.87
CA VAL A 421 -28.69 7.34 -16.10
C VAL A 421 -28.39 7.67 -17.57
N LYS A 422 -29.07 8.67 -18.11
CA LYS A 422 -28.88 9.17 -19.49
C LYS A 422 -28.38 10.60 -19.52
N LYS A 423 -28.69 11.40 -18.49
CA LYS A 423 -28.21 12.76 -18.32
C LYS A 423 -27.65 12.97 -16.91
N VAL A 424 -26.42 13.48 -16.81
CA VAL A 424 -25.74 13.73 -15.54
C VAL A 424 -25.32 15.20 -15.40
N LEU A 425 -25.62 15.78 -14.23
CA LEU A 425 -25.14 17.10 -13.82
C LEU A 425 -23.82 16.95 -13.05
N VAL A 426 -22.78 17.65 -13.48
CA VAL A 426 -21.47 17.74 -12.81
C VAL A 426 -21.34 19.12 -12.19
N LEU A 427 -21.07 19.18 -10.89
CA LEU A 427 -20.81 20.43 -10.18
C LEU A 427 -19.31 20.77 -10.23
N GLY A 428 -18.96 21.93 -10.80
CA GLY A 428 -17.60 22.46 -10.76
C GLY A 428 -17.26 23.12 -9.42
N SER A 429 -16.00 23.53 -9.25
CA SER A 429 -15.49 24.16 -8.01
C SER A 429 -15.82 25.64 -7.84
N GLY A 430 -16.26 26.33 -8.89
CA GLY A 430 -16.38 27.78 -8.85
C GLY A 430 -15.05 28.48 -9.10
N GLY A 431 -14.86 29.64 -8.48
CA GLY A 431 -13.62 30.41 -8.60
C GLY A 431 -12.44 29.70 -7.93
N LEU A 432 -11.22 29.96 -8.42
CA LEU A 432 -10.00 29.46 -7.80
C LEU A 432 -9.72 30.25 -6.51
N SER A 433 -9.47 29.53 -5.41
CA SER A 433 -9.06 30.11 -4.13
C SER A 433 -7.94 29.28 -3.51
N ILE A 434 -7.22 29.84 -2.54
CA ILE A 434 -6.26 29.06 -1.74
C ILE A 434 -7.01 27.88 -1.11
N GLY A 435 -6.48 26.67 -1.28
CA GLY A 435 -7.07 25.42 -0.83
C GLY A 435 -8.09 24.79 -1.79
N GLN A 436 -8.48 25.50 -2.87
CA GLN A 436 -9.39 24.99 -3.89
C GLN A 436 -9.01 25.53 -5.28
N ALA A 437 -8.08 24.86 -5.95
CA ALA A 437 -7.44 25.38 -7.17
C ALA A 437 -7.80 24.54 -8.43
N GLY A 438 -6.85 24.42 -9.35
CA GLY A 438 -7.04 23.82 -10.68
C GLY A 438 -7.24 22.30 -10.69
N GLU A 439 -7.00 21.62 -9.56
CA GLU A 439 -7.22 20.19 -9.40
C GLU A 439 -8.66 19.78 -9.73
N PHE A 440 -9.65 20.63 -9.43
CA PHE A 440 -11.06 20.35 -9.70
C PHE A 440 -11.46 20.63 -11.15
N ASP A 441 -10.73 21.49 -11.86
CA ASP A 441 -10.87 21.64 -13.31
C ASP A 441 -10.44 20.34 -14.01
N TYR A 442 -9.30 19.77 -13.60
CA TYR A 442 -8.84 18.46 -14.05
C TYR A 442 -9.85 17.35 -13.71
N SER A 443 -10.27 17.25 -12.44
CA SER A 443 -11.17 16.19 -11.98
C SER A 443 -12.54 16.25 -12.65
N GLY A 444 -13.15 17.43 -12.74
CA GLY A 444 -14.42 17.62 -13.45
C GLY A 444 -14.33 17.27 -14.94
N SER A 445 -13.22 17.62 -15.59
CA SER A 445 -12.97 17.26 -16.99
C SER A 445 -12.84 15.75 -17.20
N GLN A 446 -12.16 15.04 -16.29
CA GLN A 446 -12.05 13.58 -16.33
C GLN A 446 -13.41 12.89 -16.11
N ALA A 447 -14.24 13.40 -15.21
CA ALA A 447 -15.59 12.88 -14.99
C ALA A 447 -16.46 13.01 -16.25
N ILE A 448 -16.42 14.17 -16.91
CA ILE A 448 -17.13 14.39 -18.19
C ILE A 448 -16.65 13.41 -19.26
N LYS A 449 -15.33 13.18 -19.37
CA LYS A 449 -14.77 12.20 -20.31
C LYS A 449 -15.28 10.78 -20.03
N ALA A 450 -15.27 10.35 -18.76
CA ALA A 450 -15.77 9.04 -18.34
C ALA A 450 -17.26 8.84 -18.69
N LEU A 451 -18.09 9.86 -18.43
CA LEU A 451 -19.52 9.88 -18.77
C LEU A 451 -19.76 9.79 -20.27
N LYS A 452 -19.01 10.54 -21.07
CA LYS A 452 -19.12 10.51 -22.54
C LYS A 452 -18.79 9.16 -23.14
N GLU A 453 -17.78 8.47 -22.62
CA GLU A 453 -17.45 7.10 -23.04
C GLU A 453 -18.58 6.10 -22.75
N GLU A 454 -19.41 6.34 -21.74
CA GLU A 454 -20.61 5.54 -21.45
C GLU A 454 -21.87 6.05 -22.19
N GLY A 455 -21.72 7.02 -23.09
CA GLY A 455 -22.83 7.58 -23.87
C GLY A 455 -23.81 8.45 -23.07
N ILE A 456 -23.38 9.02 -21.94
CA ILE A 456 -24.22 9.82 -21.05
C ILE A 456 -24.11 11.31 -21.39
N TYR A 457 -25.25 12.00 -21.50
CA TYR A 457 -25.31 13.44 -21.75
C TYR A 457 -24.84 14.22 -20.52
N THR A 458 -23.91 15.15 -20.70
CA THR A 458 -23.22 15.87 -19.64
C THR A 458 -23.67 17.32 -19.54
N VAL A 459 -24.12 17.73 -18.36
CA VAL A 459 -24.37 19.14 -18.00
C VAL A 459 -23.35 19.55 -16.95
N LEU A 460 -22.59 20.61 -17.19
CA LEU A 460 -21.66 21.20 -16.22
C LEU A 460 -22.22 22.52 -15.71
N VAL A 461 -22.11 22.78 -14.41
CA VAL A 461 -22.25 24.12 -13.83
C VAL A 461 -20.93 24.58 -13.23
N ASN A 462 -20.38 25.67 -13.74
CA ASN A 462 -19.18 26.29 -13.20
C ASN A 462 -19.14 27.77 -13.62
N PRO A 463 -19.11 28.73 -12.67
CA PRO A 463 -19.01 30.16 -13.00
C PRO A 463 -17.62 30.57 -13.50
N ASN A 464 -16.58 29.75 -13.30
CA ASN A 464 -15.23 30.09 -13.69
C ASN A 464 -15.00 29.86 -15.20
N ILE A 465 -15.06 30.97 -15.95
CA ILE A 465 -14.86 31.03 -17.40
C ILE A 465 -13.45 30.67 -17.88
N ALA A 466 -12.47 30.56 -16.98
CA ALA A 466 -11.07 30.30 -17.29
C ALA A 466 -10.68 28.82 -17.15
N THR A 467 -11.65 27.91 -17.09
CA THR A 467 -11.43 26.46 -16.88
C THR A 467 -11.49 25.67 -18.18
N ILE A 468 -10.68 24.62 -18.29
CA ILE A 468 -10.77 23.67 -19.40
C ILE A 468 -12.11 22.93 -19.37
N ALA A 469 -12.63 22.61 -18.19
CA ALA A 469 -13.93 21.99 -17.98
C ALA A 469 -15.07 22.72 -18.72
N THR A 470 -14.99 24.05 -18.84
CA THR A 470 -16.00 24.89 -19.50
C THR A 470 -15.73 25.14 -20.99
N SER A 471 -14.66 24.55 -21.54
CA SER A 471 -14.32 24.68 -22.96
C SER A 471 -15.40 24.06 -23.86
N LYS A 472 -15.64 24.70 -25.00
CA LYS A 472 -16.64 24.26 -25.98
C LYS A 472 -16.37 22.83 -26.44
N GLY A 473 -17.38 21.97 -26.33
CA GLY A 473 -17.34 20.58 -26.80
C GLY A 473 -16.90 19.57 -25.74
N LEU A 474 -16.37 20.00 -24.59
CA LEU A 474 -16.02 19.07 -23.51
C LEU A 474 -17.27 18.54 -22.82
N ALA A 475 -18.06 19.40 -22.17
CA ALA A 475 -19.43 19.05 -21.74
C ALA A 475 -20.43 19.30 -22.89
N ASP A 476 -21.56 18.60 -22.89
CA ASP A 476 -22.61 18.81 -23.89
C ASP A 476 -23.37 20.12 -23.64
N LYS A 477 -23.50 20.51 -22.37
CA LYS A 477 -24.01 21.83 -21.97
C LYS A 477 -23.27 22.40 -20.77
N VAL A 478 -23.01 23.70 -20.79
CA VAL A 478 -22.34 24.43 -19.71
C VAL A 478 -23.23 25.57 -19.22
N TYR A 479 -23.36 25.69 -17.90
CA TYR A 479 -23.98 26.80 -17.20
C TYR A 479 -22.92 27.62 -16.46
N PHE A 480 -22.72 28.87 -16.89
CA PHE A 480 -21.91 29.85 -16.18
C PHE A 480 -22.73 30.52 -15.08
N LEU A 481 -23.11 29.74 -14.07
CA LEU A 481 -23.93 30.17 -12.93
C LEU A 481 -23.20 29.84 -11.62
N PRO A 482 -23.48 30.56 -10.52
CA PRO A 482 -22.94 30.22 -9.21
C PRO A 482 -23.29 28.78 -8.81
N VAL A 483 -22.33 28.06 -8.23
CA VAL A 483 -22.53 26.71 -7.68
C VAL A 483 -23.13 26.83 -6.28
N THR A 484 -24.42 27.15 -6.23
CA THR A 484 -25.18 27.28 -4.97
C THR A 484 -26.44 26.41 -5.01
N PRO A 485 -27.04 26.06 -3.85
CA PRO A 485 -28.25 25.23 -3.81
C PRO A 485 -29.40 25.83 -4.62
N GLU A 486 -29.55 27.16 -4.62
CA GLU A 486 -30.58 27.87 -5.38
C GLU A 486 -30.46 27.62 -6.89
N PHE A 487 -29.27 27.87 -7.46
CA PHE A 487 -29.05 27.73 -8.90
C PHE A 487 -29.02 26.28 -9.34
N VAL A 488 -28.40 25.39 -8.56
CA VAL A 488 -28.37 23.95 -8.84
C VAL A 488 -29.80 23.38 -8.85
N ARG A 489 -30.65 23.76 -7.90
CA ARG A 489 -32.07 23.38 -7.90
C ARG A 489 -32.81 23.86 -9.15
N LYS A 490 -32.57 25.09 -9.62
CA LYS A 490 -33.15 25.60 -10.87
C LYS A 490 -32.68 24.80 -12.09
N ILE A 491 -31.40 24.46 -12.16
CA ILE A 491 -30.84 23.64 -13.23
C ILE A 491 -31.45 22.25 -13.21
N ILE A 492 -31.55 21.59 -12.05
CA ILE A 492 -32.17 20.26 -11.94
C ILE A 492 -33.62 20.29 -12.44
N LYS A 493 -34.42 21.28 -12.02
CA LYS A 493 -35.81 21.43 -12.48
C LYS A 493 -35.94 21.66 -13.98
N TYR A 494 -35.00 22.39 -14.59
CA TYR A 494 -35.01 22.71 -16.01
C TYR A 494 -34.44 21.58 -16.89
N GLU A 495 -33.26 21.08 -16.57
CA GLU A 495 -32.54 20.05 -17.33
C GLU A 495 -33.07 18.64 -17.08
N ARG A 496 -33.67 18.39 -15.91
CA ARG A 496 -34.11 17.07 -15.44
C ARG A 496 -33.02 16.00 -15.59
N PRO A 497 -31.83 16.19 -15.00
CA PRO A 497 -30.79 15.17 -15.01
C PRO A 497 -31.19 13.96 -14.15
N ASP A 498 -30.89 12.75 -14.62
CA ASP A 498 -31.17 11.51 -13.88
C ASP A 498 -30.22 11.35 -12.70
N GLY A 499 -28.99 11.89 -12.81
CA GLY A 499 -27.98 11.83 -11.76
C GLY A 499 -27.11 13.08 -11.63
N ILE A 500 -26.41 13.20 -10.51
CA ILE A 500 -25.54 14.32 -10.17
C ILE A 500 -24.23 13.84 -9.51
N TYR A 501 -23.12 14.45 -9.89
CA TYR A 501 -21.83 14.33 -9.17
C TYR A 501 -21.55 15.57 -8.33
N VAL A 502 -21.32 15.36 -7.04
CA VAL A 502 -21.01 16.41 -6.06
C VAL A 502 -19.58 16.29 -5.49
N THR A 503 -18.87 15.21 -5.79
CA THR A 503 -17.53 14.89 -5.24
C THR A 503 -16.35 15.35 -6.10
N PHE A 504 -16.61 16.06 -7.21
CA PHE A 504 -15.59 16.48 -8.19
C PHE A 504 -15.26 17.97 -8.17
N GLY A 505 -16.04 18.78 -7.44
CA GLY A 505 -15.95 20.24 -7.42
C GLY A 505 -15.53 20.83 -6.07
N GLY A 506 -14.70 20.10 -5.31
CA GLY A 506 -14.20 20.55 -4.01
C GLY A 506 -15.30 20.78 -2.98
N GLN A 507 -15.01 21.61 -1.97
CA GLN A 507 -15.93 21.88 -0.87
C GLN A 507 -17.19 22.60 -1.33
N THR A 508 -17.08 23.43 -2.38
CA THR A 508 -18.22 24.16 -2.95
C THR A 508 -19.29 23.20 -3.48
N ALA A 509 -18.92 22.21 -4.29
CA ALA A 509 -19.87 21.23 -4.82
C ALA A 509 -20.44 20.32 -3.71
N LEU A 510 -19.58 19.90 -2.78
CA LEU A 510 -19.92 19.04 -1.66
C LEU A 510 -20.96 19.71 -0.75
N SER A 511 -20.76 20.99 -0.41
CA SER A 511 -21.69 21.78 0.41
C SER A 511 -23.08 21.90 -0.25
N VAL A 512 -23.14 22.00 -1.58
CA VAL A 512 -24.42 21.98 -2.31
C VAL A 512 -25.09 20.61 -2.20
N GLY A 513 -24.33 19.52 -2.32
CA GLY A 513 -24.82 18.17 -2.11
C GLY A 513 -25.47 17.99 -0.74
N ILE A 514 -24.78 18.40 0.32
CA ILE A 514 -25.29 18.34 1.70
C ILE A 514 -26.56 19.19 1.86
N ALA A 515 -26.55 20.43 1.35
CA ALA A 515 -27.68 21.34 1.49
C ALA A 515 -28.95 20.89 0.75
N LEU A 516 -28.82 20.06 -0.29
CA LEU A 516 -29.93 19.54 -1.09
C LEU A 516 -30.27 18.07 -0.80
N LYS A 517 -29.66 17.45 0.23
CA LYS A 517 -29.74 16.00 0.47
C LYS A 517 -31.18 15.46 0.47
N ASP A 518 -32.09 16.17 1.14
CA ASP A 518 -33.49 15.76 1.33
C ASP A 518 -34.39 16.14 0.14
N GLU A 519 -33.85 16.86 -0.86
CA GLU A 519 -34.60 17.32 -2.03
C GLU A 519 -34.37 16.45 -3.26
N PHE A 520 -33.24 15.75 -3.35
CA PHE A 520 -32.81 15.00 -4.55
C PHE A 520 -33.86 14.00 -5.06
N GLU A 521 -34.48 13.23 -4.16
CA GLU A 521 -35.54 12.28 -4.50
C GLU A 521 -36.75 12.98 -5.14
N SER A 522 -37.24 14.05 -4.49
CA SER A 522 -38.37 14.84 -5.01
C SER A 522 -38.08 15.54 -6.33
N LEU A 523 -36.80 15.81 -6.60
CA LEU A 523 -36.31 16.39 -7.85
C LEU A 523 -36.06 15.34 -8.94
N GLY A 524 -36.19 14.05 -8.63
CA GLY A 524 -35.95 12.95 -9.56
C GLY A 524 -34.48 12.79 -9.97
N CYS A 525 -33.54 13.26 -9.16
CA CYS A 525 -32.11 13.28 -9.47
C CYS A 525 -31.33 12.52 -8.39
N ARG A 526 -30.57 11.49 -8.77
CA ARG A 526 -29.79 10.68 -7.81
C ARG A 526 -28.35 11.15 -7.67
N VAL A 527 -27.81 11.11 -6.47
CA VAL A 527 -26.36 11.32 -6.26
C VAL A 527 -25.61 10.08 -6.75
N LEU A 528 -24.53 10.30 -7.51
CA LEU A 528 -23.68 9.24 -8.06
C LEU A 528 -22.36 9.15 -7.27
N GLY A 529 -21.88 7.93 -7.03
CA GLY A 529 -20.69 7.69 -6.22
C GLY A 529 -21.00 7.66 -4.72
N THR A 530 -20.10 8.22 -3.91
CA THR A 530 -20.21 8.24 -2.45
C THR A 530 -21.53 8.88 -1.97
N PRO A 531 -22.28 8.20 -1.09
CA PRO A 531 -23.51 8.74 -0.50
C PRO A 531 -23.29 10.05 0.26
N ILE A 532 -24.31 10.90 0.34
CA ILE A 532 -24.23 12.18 1.07
C ILE A 532 -24.06 11.94 2.57
N GLU A 533 -24.64 10.86 3.10
CA GLU A 533 -24.51 10.47 4.51
C GLU A 533 -23.05 10.17 4.87
N THR A 534 -22.33 9.43 4.01
CA THR A 534 -20.89 9.19 4.15
C THR A 534 -20.10 10.48 4.11
N ILE A 535 -20.44 11.40 3.21
CA ILE A 535 -19.79 12.71 3.11
C ILE A 535 -19.97 13.52 4.42
N ILE A 536 -21.20 13.57 4.95
CA ILE A 536 -21.48 14.27 6.22
C ILE A 536 -20.68 13.62 7.36
N MET A 537 -20.66 12.29 7.41
CA MET A 537 -19.92 11.53 8.43
C MET A 537 -18.42 11.84 8.40
N THR A 538 -17.81 12.01 7.23
CA THR A 538 -16.38 12.34 7.13
C THR A 538 -16.04 13.80 7.39
N GLU A 539 -16.98 14.73 7.16
CA GLU A 539 -16.77 16.17 7.37
C GLU A 539 -17.03 16.60 8.82
N ASP A 540 -17.88 15.87 9.54
CA ASP A 540 -18.15 16.11 10.96
C ASP A 540 -17.16 15.32 11.84
N ARG A 541 -16.36 16.02 12.65
CA ARG A 541 -15.31 15.40 13.48
C ARG A 541 -15.84 14.41 14.49
N GLN A 542 -17.02 14.64 15.06
CA GLN A 542 -17.59 13.74 16.07
C GLN A 542 -18.14 12.49 15.40
N LEU A 543 -18.92 12.64 14.32
CA LEU A 543 -19.45 11.49 13.58
C LEU A 543 -18.32 10.62 13.03
N PHE A 544 -17.25 11.25 12.54
CA PHE A 544 -16.06 10.53 12.08
C PHE A 544 -15.38 9.76 13.22
N ALA A 545 -15.17 10.39 14.38
CA ALA A 545 -14.57 9.74 15.54
C ALA A 545 -15.40 8.56 16.05
N ASP A 546 -16.72 8.70 16.08
CA ASP A 546 -17.65 7.63 16.47
C ASP A 546 -17.56 6.46 15.49
N ALA A 547 -17.57 6.72 14.18
CA ALA A 547 -17.42 5.68 13.15
C ALA A 547 -16.06 4.97 13.24
N MET A 548 -14.96 5.67 13.52
CA MET A 548 -13.66 5.02 13.71
C MET A 548 -13.66 4.12 14.95
N ALA A 549 -14.31 4.55 16.04
CA ALA A 549 -14.42 3.76 17.26
C ALA A 549 -15.20 2.45 17.06
N GLU A 550 -16.21 2.42 16.17
CA GLU A 550 -16.99 1.21 15.85
C GLU A 550 -16.14 0.06 15.29
N ILE A 551 -15.04 0.39 14.59
CA ILE A 551 -14.11 -0.59 14.03
C ILE A 551 -12.81 -0.71 14.83
N GLY A 552 -12.74 -0.09 16.01
CA GLY A 552 -11.57 -0.13 16.90
C GLY A 552 -10.38 0.71 16.43
N GLU A 553 -10.59 1.60 15.46
CA GLU A 553 -9.58 2.53 14.96
C GLU A 553 -9.53 3.80 15.82
N ARG A 554 -8.41 4.52 15.74
CA ARG A 554 -8.16 5.69 16.61
C ARG A 554 -7.99 6.97 15.80
N CYS A 555 -8.85 7.94 16.10
CA CYS A 555 -8.64 9.34 15.73
C CYS A 555 -7.76 10.05 16.77
N ALA A 556 -7.24 11.22 16.40
CA ALA A 556 -6.62 12.12 17.37
C ALA A 556 -7.60 12.43 18.52
N GLN A 557 -7.20 12.13 19.76
CA GLN A 557 -8.02 12.45 20.93
C GLN A 557 -8.23 13.97 21.02
N SER A 558 -9.49 14.38 21.08
CA SER A 558 -9.88 15.78 21.15
C SER A 558 -11.07 15.97 22.08
N ALA A 559 -11.16 17.14 22.70
CA ALA A 559 -12.30 17.54 23.52
C ALA A 559 -12.55 19.04 23.39
N SER A 560 -13.81 19.42 23.22
CA SER A 560 -14.22 20.82 23.24
C SER A 560 -14.29 21.35 24.67
N ALA A 561 -13.82 22.56 24.89
CA ALA A 561 -13.89 23.26 26.16
C ALA A 561 -14.39 24.69 25.96
N SER A 562 -15.35 25.12 26.77
CA SER A 562 -15.89 26.49 26.78
C SER A 562 -15.36 27.31 27.96
N THR A 563 -14.61 26.67 28.87
CA THR A 563 -13.95 27.32 30.01
C THR A 563 -12.51 26.83 30.17
N ILE A 564 -11.67 27.58 30.89
CA ILE A 564 -10.29 27.17 31.19
C ILE A 564 -10.27 25.88 32.02
N ASP A 565 -11.20 25.69 32.95
CA ASP A 565 -11.24 24.48 33.78
C ASP A 565 -11.66 23.24 32.97
N GLU A 566 -12.59 23.39 32.02
CA GLU A 566 -12.88 22.33 31.04
C GLU A 566 -11.66 22.01 30.17
N ALA A 567 -10.91 23.03 29.73
CA ALA A 567 -9.70 22.82 28.93
C ALA A 567 -8.60 22.10 29.73
N ARG A 568 -8.44 22.43 31.02
CA ARG A 568 -7.53 21.72 31.94
C ARG A 568 -7.94 20.27 32.16
N ALA A 569 -9.23 20.02 32.35
CA ALA A 569 -9.75 18.66 32.49
C ALA A 569 -9.48 17.83 31.23
N ALA A 570 -9.80 18.38 30.06
CA ALA A 570 -9.50 17.79 28.75
C ALA A 570 -8.01 17.50 28.58
N ALA A 571 -7.13 18.47 28.85
CA ALA A 571 -5.69 18.28 28.72
C ALA A 571 -5.11 17.25 29.69
N LYS A 572 -5.70 17.10 30.89
CA LYS A 572 -5.30 16.08 31.87
C LYS A 572 -5.69 14.67 31.42
N GLU A 573 -6.85 14.53 30.77
CA GLU A 573 -7.33 13.27 30.21
C GLU A 573 -6.52 12.86 28.97
N ILE A 574 -6.32 13.79 28.04
CA ILE A 574 -5.58 13.58 26.78
C ILE A 574 -4.06 13.42 27.02
N GLY A 575 -3.53 14.15 28.01
CA GLY A 575 -2.12 14.19 28.35
C GLY A 575 -1.29 15.09 27.42
N PHE A 576 -0.38 15.86 28.01
CA PHE A 576 0.53 16.74 27.27
C PHE A 576 1.52 15.99 26.35
N PRO A 577 2.05 16.64 25.29
CA PRO A 577 1.64 17.96 24.81
C PRO A 577 0.26 17.93 24.14
N VAL A 578 -0.43 19.08 24.18
CA VAL A 578 -1.73 19.29 23.53
C VAL A 578 -1.69 20.51 22.61
N ILE A 579 -2.56 20.54 21.61
CA ILE A 579 -2.84 21.73 20.81
C ILE A 579 -4.19 22.30 21.24
N VAL A 580 -4.24 23.61 21.44
CA VAL A 580 -5.48 24.36 21.65
C VAL A 580 -5.82 25.02 20.34
N ARG A 581 -7.05 24.88 19.86
CA ARG A 581 -7.57 25.57 18.68
C ARG A 581 -8.82 26.35 19.05
N ALA A 582 -8.88 27.63 18.72
CA ALA A 582 -10.09 28.41 18.89
C ALA A 582 -11.17 27.92 17.90
N ALA A 583 -12.34 27.54 18.39
CA ALA A 583 -13.48 27.23 17.54
C ALA A 583 -13.93 28.49 16.76
N TYR A 584 -14.57 28.33 15.60
CA TYR A 584 -15.09 29.43 14.79
C TYR A 584 -14.07 30.51 14.36
N ALA A 585 -12.77 30.25 14.54
CA ALA A 585 -11.68 31.14 14.14
C ALA A 585 -10.98 30.62 12.89
N LEU A 586 -10.78 31.49 11.89
CA LEU A 586 -10.07 31.16 10.66
C LEU A 586 -8.54 31.35 10.83
N GLY A 587 -7.74 30.52 10.16
CA GLY A 587 -6.29 30.71 10.05
C GLY A 587 -5.47 30.45 11.32
N GLY A 588 -6.00 29.67 12.27
CA GLY A 588 -5.30 29.34 13.51
C GLY A 588 -5.18 30.50 14.50
N LEU A 589 -6.00 31.55 14.34
CA LEU A 589 -6.03 32.67 15.27
C LEU A 589 -6.39 32.16 16.69
N GLY A 590 -5.49 32.37 17.66
CA GLY A 590 -5.67 31.87 19.03
C GLY A 590 -5.32 30.38 19.23
N SER A 591 -4.83 29.70 18.20
CA SER A 591 -4.33 28.32 18.32
C SER A 591 -2.87 28.27 18.76
N GLY A 592 -2.48 27.21 19.47
CA GLY A 592 -1.10 27.01 19.88
C GLY A 592 -0.88 25.71 20.63
N PHE A 593 0.40 25.37 20.81
CA PHE A 593 0.81 24.14 21.49
C PHE A 593 1.13 24.42 22.95
N ALA A 594 0.59 23.58 23.83
CA ALA A 594 0.91 23.55 25.25
C ALA A 594 1.67 22.27 25.58
N GLN A 595 2.86 22.41 26.14
CA GLN A 595 3.67 21.29 26.67
C GLN A 595 3.31 20.98 28.12
N ASN A 596 2.63 21.89 28.80
CA ASN A 596 2.24 21.79 30.20
C ASN A 596 1.02 22.69 30.48
N GLN A 597 0.50 22.59 31.70
CA GLN A 597 -0.71 23.29 32.13
C GLN A 597 -0.56 24.83 32.15
N GLU A 598 0.63 25.35 32.47
CA GLU A 598 0.87 26.80 32.48
C GLU A 598 0.75 27.38 31.06
N GLN A 599 1.33 26.70 30.07
CA GLN A 599 1.21 27.09 28.66
C GLN A 599 -0.23 26.94 28.15
N LEU A 600 -0.95 25.91 28.60
CA LEU A 600 -2.37 25.69 28.27
C LEU A 600 -3.23 26.87 28.74
N ASP A 601 -3.07 27.28 30.00
CA ASP A 601 -3.84 28.38 30.58
C ASP A 601 -3.58 29.70 29.84
N ALA A 602 -2.31 29.97 29.51
CA ALA A 602 -1.92 31.15 28.74
C ALA A 602 -2.52 31.16 27.33
N LEU A 603 -2.57 29.99 26.66
CA LEU A 603 -3.18 29.83 25.35
C LEU A 603 -4.71 29.97 25.41
N CYS A 604 -5.37 29.29 26.35
CA CYS A 604 -6.81 29.35 26.52
C CYS A 604 -7.26 30.77 26.88
N GLY A 605 -6.52 31.49 27.74
CA GLY A 605 -6.83 32.89 28.07
C GLY A 605 -6.81 33.82 26.85
N LYS A 606 -5.90 33.59 25.90
CA LYS A 606 -5.88 34.31 24.61
C LYS A 606 -7.00 33.85 23.68
N ALA A 607 -7.22 32.54 23.58
CA ALA A 607 -8.19 31.95 22.67
C ALA A 607 -9.64 32.36 23.04
N PHE A 608 -10.00 32.29 24.32
CA PHE A 608 -11.32 32.66 24.82
C PHE A 608 -11.64 34.16 24.68
N ALA A 609 -10.64 35.02 24.51
CA ALA A 609 -10.86 36.43 24.18
C ALA A 609 -11.42 36.63 22.76
N THR A 610 -11.30 35.62 21.90
CA THR A 610 -11.67 35.69 20.48
C THR A 610 -12.65 34.60 20.02
N SER A 611 -12.87 33.57 20.85
CA SER A 611 -13.81 32.48 20.57
C SER A 611 -14.55 32.03 21.83
N PRO A 612 -15.85 31.68 21.74
CA PRO A 612 -16.61 31.13 22.86
C PRO A 612 -16.19 29.70 23.26
N GLN A 613 -15.40 29.02 22.43
CA GLN A 613 -15.01 27.63 22.62
C GLN A 613 -13.59 27.37 22.09
N VAL A 614 -12.87 26.47 22.73
CA VAL A 614 -11.62 25.91 22.22
C VAL A 614 -11.72 24.40 22.07
N LEU A 615 -10.92 23.84 21.19
CA LEU A 615 -10.71 22.41 21.04
C LEU A 615 -9.32 22.08 21.58
N VAL A 616 -9.24 21.20 22.57
CA VAL A 616 -7.99 20.68 23.13
C VAL A 616 -7.76 19.31 22.51
N GLU A 617 -6.66 19.13 21.78
CA GLU A 617 -6.35 17.88 21.08
C GLU A 617 -4.94 17.38 21.42
N LYS A 618 -4.70 16.07 21.30
CA LYS A 618 -3.35 15.52 21.46
C LYS A 618 -2.41 16.13 20.43
N SER A 619 -1.28 16.70 20.88
CA SER A 619 -0.26 17.20 19.97
C SER A 619 0.59 16.05 19.46
N MET A 620 0.51 15.81 18.16
CA MET A 620 1.39 14.89 17.43
C MET A 620 2.43 15.67 16.61
N LYS A 621 2.76 16.91 17.01
CA LYS A 621 3.79 17.72 16.34
C LYS A 621 5.10 16.92 16.23
N GLY A 622 5.68 16.88 15.04
CA GLY A 622 6.91 16.12 14.78
C GLY A 622 6.67 14.65 14.40
N TRP A 623 5.43 14.16 14.40
CA TRP A 623 5.11 12.84 13.85
C TRP A 623 5.17 12.86 12.32
N LYS A 624 5.43 11.70 11.72
CA LYS A 624 5.38 11.54 10.26
C LYS A 624 3.94 11.71 9.81
N GLU A 625 3.73 12.47 8.76
CA GLU A 625 2.41 12.62 8.14
C GLU A 625 2.37 11.83 6.84
N ILE A 626 1.47 10.84 6.76
CA ILE A 626 1.37 9.87 5.67
C ILE A 626 -0.04 9.93 5.08
N GLU A 627 -0.15 9.93 3.75
CA GLU A 627 -1.43 9.95 3.05
C GLU A 627 -1.59 8.71 2.15
N TYR A 628 -2.82 8.23 2.00
CA TYR A 628 -3.20 7.21 1.03
C TYR A 628 -4.38 7.65 0.19
N GLU A 629 -4.29 7.37 -1.11
CA GLU A 629 -5.37 7.54 -2.08
C GLU A 629 -6.03 6.18 -2.31
N VAL A 630 -7.29 6.06 -1.92
CA VAL A 630 -8.03 4.80 -1.91
C VAL A 630 -9.18 4.87 -2.92
N VAL A 631 -9.40 3.79 -3.65
CA VAL A 631 -10.59 3.65 -4.49
C VAL A 631 -11.38 2.41 -4.12
N ARG A 632 -12.71 2.53 -4.11
CA ARG A 632 -13.63 1.47 -3.77
C ARG A 632 -14.80 1.41 -4.73
N ASP A 633 -15.16 0.22 -5.20
CA ASP A 633 -16.24 0.00 -6.16
C ASP A 633 -17.47 -0.71 -5.56
N CYS A 634 -18.47 -0.93 -6.43
CA CYS A 634 -19.72 -1.62 -6.12
C CYS A 634 -19.59 -3.12 -5.80
N ARG A 635 -18.41 -3.73 -5.99
CA ARG A 635 -18.08 -5.13 -5.62
C ARG A 635 -17.31 -5.23 -4.32
N ASP A 636 -17.10 -4.12 -3.62
CA ASP A 636 -16.21 -4.04 -2.47
C ASP A 636 -14.74 -4.35 -2.82
N ASN A 637 -14.38 -4.23 -4.11
CA ASN A 637 -12.98 -4.12 -4.51
C ASN A 637 -12.48 -2.79 -3.97
N CYS A 638 -11.45 -2.83 -3.14
CA CYS A 638 -10.91 -1.65 -2.46
C CYS A 638 -9.39 -1.74 -2.50
N ILE A 639 -8.73 -0.74 -3.09
CA ILE A 639 -7.29 -0.72 -3.36
C ILE A 639 -6.69 0.63 -3.00
N THR A 640 -5.40 0.67 -2.70
CA THR A 640 -4.66 1.91 -2.49
C THR A 640 -3.82 2.24 -3.73
N VAL A 641 -4.15 3.34 -4.41
CA VAL A 641 -3.55 3.72 -5.70
C VAL A 641 -2.23 4.46 -5.52
N CYS A 642 -2.11 5.25 -4.46
CA CYS A 642 -0.89 6.01 -4.18
C CYS A 642 -0.76 6.20 -2.69
N ASN A 643 0.49 6.19 -2.22
CA ASN A 643 0.82 6.60 -0.87
C ASN A 643 1.86 7.72 -0.93
N MET A 644 1.79 8.62 0.03
CA MET A 644 2.61 9.83 0.09
C MET A 644 3.17 10.02 1.49
N GLU A 645 4.40 10.48 1.57
CA GLU A 645 5.07 10.85 2.82
C GLU A 645 5.43 12.33 2.78
N ASN A 646 5.02 13.06 3.81
CA ASN A 646 5.40 14.45 3.94
C ASN A 646 6.85 14.55 4.45
N PHE A 647 7.66 15.34 3.75
CA PHE A 647 8.99 15.73 4.19
C PHE A 647 8.90 16.56 5.47
N ASP A 648 7.97 17.53 5.48
CA ASP A 648 7.65 18.31 6.65
C ASP A 648 6.77 17.49 7.61
N PRO A 649 7.14 17.38 8.89
CA PRO A 649 6.35 16.61 9.85
C PRO A 649 5.04 17.31 10.20
N LEU A 650 4.15 16.57 10.87
CA LEU A 650 2.83 17.06 11.25
C LEU A 650 2.90 18.40 11.99
N GLY A 651 2.07 19.33 11.54
CA GLY A 651 2.00 20.71 12.02
C GLY A 651 2.00 21.73 10.88
N ILE A 652 2.49 21.32 9.71
CA ILE A 652 2.35 22.02 8.43
C ILE A 652 1.29 21.28 7.61
N HIS A 653 0.32 22.00 7.06
CA HIS A 653 -0.73 21.41 6.23
C HIS A 653 -0.13 20.69 5.01
N THR A 654 -0.61 19.50 4.64
CA THR A 654 -0.19 18.74 3.44
C THR A 654 -0.09 19.59 2.16
N GLY A 655 -0.98 20.57 2.04
CA GLY A 655 -0.98 21.66 1.04
C GLY A 655 0.31 22.45 0.92
N ASP A 656 0.88 22.80 2.07
CA ASP A 656 2.11 23.59 2.23
C ASP A 656 3.33 22.71 2.58
N SER A 657 3.18 21.40 2.68
CA SER A 657 4.31 20.48 2.87
C SER A 657 4.98 20.14 1.54
N ILE A 658 6.29 19.89 1.59
CA ILE A 658 6.99 19.09 0.59
C ILE A 658 6.52 17.63 0.74
N VAL A 659 6.19 16.96 -0.36
CA VAL A 659 5.59 15.61 -0.34
C VAL A 659 6.33 14.69 -1.31
N ILE A 660 6.58 13.46 -0.88
CA ILE A 660 7.26 12.41 -1.65
C ILE A 660 6.28 11.27 -1.94
N ALA A 661 6.31 10.74 -3.17
CA ALA A 661 5.59 9.51 -3.54
C ALA A 661 6.53 8.52 -4.27
N PRO A 662 6.57 7.23 -3.89
CA PRO A 662 5.90 6.64 -2.72
C PRO A 662 6.55 7.10 -1.40
N SER A 663 6.10 6.58 -0.24
CA SER A 663 6.83 6.77 1.02
C SER A 663 8.23 6.16 0.99
N GLN A 664 9.20 6.76 1.69
CA GLN A 664 10.60 6.34 1.72
C GLN A 664 11.02 5.70 3.05
N THR A 665 10.46 6.13 4.17
CA THR A 665 11.01 5.79 5.49
C THR A 665 10.14 4.80 6.29
N LEU A 666 9.23 4.11 5.60
CA LEU A 666 8.32 3.11 6.17
C LEU A 666 8.84 1.70 5.88
N SER A 667 8.83 0.84 6.91
CA SER A 667 9.02 -0.61 6.72
C SER A 667 7.78 -1.24 6.05
N ASP A 668 7.87 -2.49 5.58
CA ASP A 668 6.69 -3.23 5.05
C ASP A 668 5.56 -3.31 6.09
N GLN A 669 5.93 -3.44 7.36
CA GLN A 669 4.97 -3.51 8.45
C GLN A 669 4.25 -2.19 8.67
N ASP A 670 4.95 -1.05 8.65
CA ASP A 670 4.32 0.26 8.81
C ASP A 670 3.45 0.59 7.59
N TYR A 671 3.97 0.32 6.39
CA TYR A 671 3.25 0.53 5.14
C TYR A 671 1.95 -0.28 5.12
N ASN A 672 2.01 -1.60 5.34
CA ASN A 672 0.82 -2.44 5.24
C ASN A 672 -0.13 -2.31 6.43
N MET A 673 0.36 -1.88 7.61
CA MET A 673 -0.51 -1.47 8.72
C MET A 673 -1.41 -0.32 8.28
N LEU A 674 -0.81 0.80 7.82
CA LEU A 674 -1.58 1.98 7.39
C LEU A 674 -2.44 1.68 6.16
N ARG A 675 -1.93 0.92 5.18
CA ARG A 675 -2.70 0.47 4.00
C ARG A 675 -3.93 -0.36 4.40
N THR A 676 -3.77 -1.33 5.30
CA THR A 676 -4.87 -2.20 5.73
C THR A 676 -5.92 -1.39 6.49
N THR A 677 -5.49 -0.49 7.37
CA THR A 677 -6.38 0.46 8.05
C THR A 677 -7.14 1.32 7.04
N ALA A 678 -6.47 1.86 6.02
CA ALA A 678 -7.12 2.66 4.97
C ALA A 678 -8.25 1.88 4.31
N ILE A 679 -7.98 0.64 3.87
CA ILE A 679 -8.98 -0.21 3.24
C ILE A 679 -10.16 -0.50 4.20
N ASN A 680 -9.90 -0.80 5.47
CA ASN A 680 -10.93 -1.10 6.46
C ASN A 680 -11.82 0.12 6.74
N VAL A 681 -11.22 1.29 6.95
CA VAL A 681 -11.91 2.57 7.19
C VAL A 681 -12.80 2.92 6.00
N ILE A 682 -12.27 2.88 4.78
CA ILE A 682 -13.01 3.26 3.57
C ILE A 682 -14.15 2.28 3.26
N ARG A 683 -13.98 0.99 3.56
CA ARG A 683 -15.08 0.01 3.49
C ARG A 683 -16.16 0.31 4.52
N HIS A 684 -15.79 0.57 5.76
CA HIS A 684 -16.71 0.84 6.85
C HIS A 684 -17.55 2.11 6.59
N LEU A 685 -16.92 3.19 6.11
CA LEU A 685 -17.60 4.44 5.76
C LEU A 685 -18.54 4.31 4.55
N GLY A 686 -18.41 3.25 3.75
CA GLY A 686 -19.27 3.00 2.59
C GLY A 686 -18.93 3.88 1.37
N VAL A 687 -17.68 4.31 1.22
CA VAL A 687 -17.23 5.12 0.07
C VAL A 687 -17.41 4.33 -1.24
N VAL A 688 -17.84 5.01 -2.30
CA VAL A 688 -17.93 4.46 -3.67
C VAL A 688 -17.35 5.49 -4.64
N GLY A 689 -16.16 5.21 -5.16
CA GLY A 689 -15.37 6.18 -5.90
C GLY A 689 -13.95 6.25 -5.35
N GLU A 690 -13.50 7.48 -5.09
CA GLU A 690 -12.17 7.78 -4.58
C GLU A 690 -12.28 8.58 -3.26
N CYS A 691 -11.26 8.43 -2.42
CA CYS A 691 -11.05 9.26 -1.25
C CYS A 691 -9.57 9.29 -0.83
N ASN A 692 -9.21 10.33 -0.10
CA ASN A 692 -7.91 10.49 0.55
C ASN A 692 -8.04 10.24 2.06
N ILE A 693 -7.08 9.56 2.67
CA ILE A 693 -6.98 9.36 4.12
C ILE A 693 -5.58 9.76 4.60
N GLN A 694 -5.52 10.42 5.77
CA GLN A 694 -4.29 10.96 6.34
C GLN A 694 -4.01 10.39 7.73
N TYR A 695 -2.74 10.13 8.01
CA TYR A 695 -2.25 9.55 9.25
C TYR A 695 -1.15 10.41 9.87
N ALA A 696 -1.13 10.43 11.20
CA ALA A 696 0.06 10.77 11.96
C ALA A 696 0.68 9.46 12.46
N LEU A 697 1.93 9.16 12.08
CA LEU A 697 2.69 7.99 12.51
C LEU A 697 3.84 8.41 13.43
N ASN A 698 3.92 7.79 14.61
CA ASN A 698 4.99 8.04 15.56
C ASN A 698 6.35 7.63 14.95
N PRO A 699 7.37 8.49 14.96
CA PRO A 699 8.65 8.18 14.32
C PRO A 699 9.47 7.10 15.06
N THR A 700 9.05 6.71 16.26
CA THR A 700 9.80 5.79 17.16
C THR A 700 9.01 4.56 17.59
N SER A 701 7.79 4.37 17.08
CA SER A 701 6.94 3.23 17.40
C SER A 701 5.94 2.98 16.27
N LYS A 702 5.11 1.95 16.40
CA LYS A 702 3.99 1.66 15.47
C LYS A 702 2.70 2.41 15.82
N GLU A 703 2.75 3.32 16.79
CA GLU A 703 1.59 4.11 17.18
C GLU A 703 1.23 5.08 16.04
N TYR A 704 -0.03 5.06 15.61
CA TYR A 704 -0.56 6.00 14.64
C TYR A 704 -1.95 6.50 15.06
N CYS A 705 -2.38 7.59 14.44
CA CYS A 705 -3.75 8.10 14.53
C CYS A 705 -4.23 8.49 13.13
N ILE A 706 -5.52 8.30 12.87
CA ILE A 706 -6.20 8.83 11.70
C ILE A 706 -6.48 10.32 11.95
N ILE A 707 -6.08 11.17 11.01
CA ILE A 707 -6.27 12.62 11.09
C ILE A 707 -7.61 13.01 10.48
N GLU A 708 -7.84 12.59 9.24
CA GLU A 708 -9.06 12.87 8.48
C GLU A 708 -9.21 11.93 7.29
N VAL A 709 -10.44 11.86 6.75
CA VAL A 709 -10.78 11.24 5.46
C VAL A 709 -11.49 12.27 4.61
N ASN A 710 -11.01 12.49 3.39
CA ASN A 710 -11.66 13.33 2.40
C ASN A 710 -12.40 12.44 1.39
N ALA A 711 -13.72 12.27 1.56
CA ALA A 711 -14.58 11.44 0.69
C ALA A 711 -14.95 12.11 -0.65
N ARG A 712 -13.96 12.75 -1.28
CA ARG A 712 -14.05 13.46 -2.55
C ARG A 712 -12.69 13.55 -3.22
N LEU A 713 -12.71 13.89 -4.50
CA LEU A 713 -11.48 14.29 -5.19
C LEU A 713 -10.85 15.48 -4.47
N SER A 714 -9.53 15.50 -4.49
CA SER A 714 -8.69 16.42 -3.71
C SER A 714 -7.46 16.85 -4.51
N ARG A 715 -6.69 17.78 -3.96
CA ARG A 715 -5.36 18.13 -4.49
C ARG A 715 -4.42 16.91 -4.44
N SER A 716 -4.46 16.14 -3.36
CA SER A 716 -3.71 14.89 -3.21
C SER A 716 -4.08 13.86 -4.30
N SER A 717 -5.36 13.73 -4.65
CA SER A 717 -5.81 12.85 -5.75
C SER A 717 -5.29 13.29 -7.13
N ALA A 718 -5.16 14.60 -7.37
CA ALA A 718 -4.60 15.12 -8.61
C ALA A 718 -3.09 14.85 -8.69
N LEU A 719 -2.36 15.11 -7.59
CA LEU A 719 -0.95 14.79 -7.45
C LEU A 719 -0.70 13.29 -7.67
N ALA A 720 -1.44 12.43 -6.97
CA ALA A 720 -1.35 10.98 -7.11
C ALA A 720 -1.66 10.49 -8.53
N SER A 721 -2.65 11.08 -9.20
CA SER A 721 -2.95 10.75 -10.59
C SER A 721 -1.78 11.05 -11.53
N LYS A 722 -1.03 12.13 -11.27
CA LYS A 722 0.15 12.51 -12.05
C LYS A 722 1.38 11.68 -11.68
N ALA A 723 1.56 11.38 -10.39
CA ALA A 723 2.66 10.57 -9.91
C ALA A 723 2.59 9.14 -10.45
N THR A 724 1.40 8.53 -10.44
CA THR A 724 1.20 7.12 -10.79
C THR A 724 0.81 6.90 -12.26
N GLY A 725 0.30 7.94 -12.93
CA GLY A 725 -0.39 7.80 -14.22
C GLY A 725 -1.78 7.15 -14.13
N TYR A 726 -2.28 6.88 -12.91
CA TYR A 726 -3.60 6.31 -12.67
C TYR A 726 -4.66 7.43 -12.63
N PRO A 727 -5.65 7.49 -13.54
CA PRO A 727 -6.55 8.64 -13.64
C PRO A 727 -7.69 8.55 -12.60
N LEU A 728 -7.42 8.86 -11.33
CA LEU A 728 -8.35 8.68 -10.20
C LEU A 728 -9.75 9.25 -10.46
N ALA A 729 -9.86 10.51 -10.89
CA ALA A 729 -11.14 11.14 -11.19
C ALA A 729 -11.94 10.43 -12.30
N PHE A 730 -11.26 9.96 -13.35
CA PHE A 730 -11.91 9.22 -14.43
C PHE A 730 -12.45 7.88 -13.92
N ILE A 731 -11.65 7.17 -13.12
CA ILE A 731 -12.05 5.89 -12.51
C ILE A 731 -13.21 6.11 -11.55
N ALA A 732 -13.10 7.06 -10.61
CA ALA A 732 -14.15 7.39 -9.64
C ALA A 732 -15.50 7.68 -10.30
N ALA A 733 -15.51 8.37 -11.45
CA ALA A 733 -16.73 8.59 -12.22
C ALA A 733 -17.33 7.27 -12.74
N LYS A 734 -16.52 6.38 -13.34
CA LYS A 734 -17.01 5.04 -13.74
C LYS A 734 -17.52 4.22 -12.55
N LEU A 735 -16.84 4.28 -11.40
CA LEU A 735 -17.27 3.58 -10.17
C LEU A 735 -18.63 4.08 -9.69
N GLY A 736 -18.88 5.40 -9.75
CA GLY A 736 -20.18 5.99 -9.42
C GLY A 736 -21.34 5.56 -10.35
N LEU A 737 -21.04 4.92 -11.48
CA LEU A 737 -22.02 4.28 -12.38
C LEU A 737 -22.19 2.78 -12.10
N HIS A 738 -21.57 2.27 -11.03
CA HIS A 738 -21.47 0.85 -10.68
C HIS A 738 -20.73 0.00 -11.72
N ILE A 739 -19.70 0.57 -12.35
CA ILE A 739 -18.75 -0.20 -13.18
C ILE A 739 -17.61 -0.65 -12.25
N PRO A 740 -17.38 -1.95 -12.04
CA PRO A 740 -16.34 -2.42 -11.12
C PRO A 740 -14.93 -2.21 -11.69
N LEU A 741 -13.93 -2.07 -10.81
CA LEU A 741 -12.53 -1.79 -11.15
C LEU A 741 -11.95 -2.79 -12.14
N ASN A 742 -12.24 -4.08 -11.99
CA ASN A 742 -11.76 -5.14 -12.87
C ASN A 742 -12.47 -5.16 -14.25
N ALA A 743 -13.52 -4.38 -14.45
CA ALA A 743 -14.15 -4.16 -15.76
C ALA A 743 -13.68 -2.88 -16.46
N ILE A 744 -12.91 -2.02 -15.79
CA ILE A 744 -12.36 -0.80 -16.37
C ILE A 744 -10.96 -1.10 -16.89
N SER A 745 -10.68 -0.73 -18.14
CA SER A 745 -9.34 -0.90 -18.73
C SER A 745 -8.36 0.15 -18.20
N ASN A 746 -7.13 -0.27 -17.91
CA ASN A 746 -6.04 0.66 -17.63
C ASN A 746 -5.61 1.38 -18.92
N SER A 747 -5.85 2.68 -18.97
CA SER A 747 -5.55 3.51 -20.15
C SER A 747 -4.06 3.61 -20.53
N VAL A 748 -3.14 3.33 -19.59
CA VAL A 748 -1.68 3.39 -19.79
C VAL A 748 -1.18 2.10 -20.44
N THR A 749 -1.52 0.94 -19.88
CA THR A 749 -1.06 -0.37 -20.38
C THR A 749 -1.92 -0.88 -21.52
N ARG A 750 -3.23 -0.56 -21.52
CA ARG A 750 -4.28 -1.02 -22.44
C ARG A 750 -4.51 -2.54 -22.49
N SER A 751 -3.72 -3.31 -21.74
CA SER A 751 -3.79 -4.76 -21.66
C SER A 751 -4.18 -5.27 -20.27
N THR A 752 -4.28 -4.38 -19.28
CA THR A 752 -4.63 -4.73 -17.89
C THR A 752 -5.88 -3.98 -17.44
N THR A 753 -6.41 -4.35 -16.27
CA THR A 753 -7.56 -3.65 -15.65
C THR A 753 -7.11 -2.48 -14.79
N ALA A 754 -8.06 -1.66 -14.33
CA ALA A 754 -7.84 -0.60 -13.34
C ALA A 754 -7.80 -1.16 -11.90
N CYS A 755 -8.05 -2.44 -11.69
CA CYS A 755 -7.96 -3.07 -10.37
C CYS A 755 -6.51 -3.49 -10.10
N PHE A 756 -5.64 -2.54 -9.76
CA PHE A 756 -4.24 -2.81 -9.37
C PHE A 756 -3.68 -1.62 -8.60
N GLU A 757 -2.66 -1.86 -7.79
CA GLU A 757 -1.91 -0.79 -7.13
C GLU A 757 -0.69 -0.43 -7.99
N PRO A 758 -0.55 0.83 -8.46
CA PRO A 758 0.63 1.25 -9.19
C PRO A 758 1.94 0.95 -8.46
N SER A 759 2.89 0.36 -9.18
CA SER A 759 4.28 0.25 -8.75
C SER A 759 5.10 1.29 -9.50
N LEU A 760 5.81 2.13 -8.75
CA LEU A 760 6.65 3.19 -9.28
C LEU A 760 8.09 2.68 -9.36
N ASP A 761 8.77 2.89 -10.48
CA ASP A 761 10.21 2.65 -10.64
C ASP A 761 11.02 3.96 -10.65
N TYR A 762 10.44 4.97 -10.01
CA TYR A 762 10.89 6.34 -9.83
C TYR A 762 10.31 6.90 -8.52
N VAL A 763 10.85 8.02 -8.07
CA VAL A 763 10.35 8.82 -6.96
C VAL A 763 9.82 10.16 -7.49
N VAL A 764 8.76 10.64 -6.86
CA VAL A 764 8.12 11.92 -7.16
C VAL A 764 8.29 12.84 -5.97
N VAL A 765 8.65 14.11 -6.22
CA VAL A 765 8.69 15.15 -5.19
C VAL A 765 7.80 16.31 -5.62
N LYS A 766 6.84 16.66 -4.76
CA LYS A 766 6.03 17.87 -4.86
C LYS A 766 6.54 18.93 -3.90
N ILE A 767 6.63 20.18 -4.37
CA ILE A 767 6.90 21.34 -3.52
C ILE A 767 5.81 22.40 -3.75
N PRO A 768 5.23 22.99 -2.70
CA PRO A 768 4.29 24.11 -2.85
C PRO A 768 4.98 25.37 -3.40
N ARG A 769 4.18 26.23 -4.02
CA ARG A 769 4.57 27.57 -4.45
C ARG A 769 3.84 28.61 -3.60
N TRP A 770 4.60 29.49 -2.96
CA TRP A 770 4.05 30.60 -2.17
C TRP A 770 4.28 31.96 -2.83
N ASP A 771 3.44 32.94 -2.50
CA ASP A 771 3.59 34.33 -2.94
C ASP A 771 3.48 35.32 -1.77
N LEU A 772 4.03 34.92 -0.62
CA LEU A 772 3.90 35.63 0.66
C LEU A 772 4.56 37.02 0.64
N LYS A 773 5.50 37.27 -0.27
CA LYS A 773 6.16 38.58 -0.43
C LYS A 773 5.18 39.69 -0.81
N LYS A 774 4.06 39.38 -1.46
CA LYS A 774 3.04 40.37 -1.83
C LYS A 774 2.18 40.84 -0.66
N PHE A 775 2.18 40.13 0.46
CA PHE A 775 1.27 40.36 1.59
C PHE A 775 2.03 40.73 2.87
N SER A 776 2.47 41.99 2.99
CA SER A 776 3.32 42.47 4.10
C SER A 776 2.70 42.38 5.50
N ARG A 777 1.37 42.28 5.60
CA ARG A 777 0.63 42.18 6.88
C ARG A 777 0.22 40.75 7.24
N VAL A 778 0.62 39.76 6.43
CA VAL A 778 0.28 38.34 6.66
C VAL A 778 1.51 37.63 7.21
N SER A 779 1.31 36.78 8.22
CA SER A 779 2.38 35.94 8.76
C SER A 779 2.92 34.98 7.69
N LYS A 780 4.24 34.85 7.63
CA LYS A 780 4.93 33.94 6.70
C LYS A 780 5.09 32.52 7.26
N LEU A 781 4.83 32.32 8.55
CA LEU A 781 4.94 31.02 9.20
C LEU A 781 4.00 30.02 8.56
N LEU A 782 4.51 28.83 8.22
CA LEU A 782 3.70 27.71 7.77
C LEU A 782 3.04 27.05 8.99
N SER A 783 1.80 26.61 8.81
CA SER A 783 0.99 25.99 9.87
C SER A 783 -0.02 25.02 9.26
N SER A 784 -0.98 24.55 10.05
CA SER A 784 -2.11 23.74 9.58
C SER A 784 -3.07 24.47 8.63
N SER A 785 -2.89 25.77 8.37
CA SER A 785 -3.67 26.52 7.37
C SER A 785 -2.83 26.77 6.12
N MET A 786 -3.30 26.27 4.99
CA MET A 786 -2.63 26.41 3.70
C MET A 786 -2.49 27.88 3.27
N LYS A 787 -1.33 28.25 2.71
CA LYS A 787 -1.02 29.58 2.16
C LYS A 787 -0.42 29.53 0.76
N SER A 788 -0.03 28.35 0.29
CA SER A 788 0.47 28.17 -1.08
C SER A 788 -0.60 28.52 -2.12
N VAL A 789 -0.14 29.07 -3.24
CA VAL A 789 -0.96 29.51 -4.38
C VAL A 789 -0.86 28.54 -5.56
N GLY A 790 -0.01 27.52 -5.45
CA GLY A 790 0.20 26.48 -6.45
C GLY A 790 1.22 25.46 -5.97
N GLU A 791 1.64 24.57 -6.85
CA GLU A 791 2.59 23.50 -6.57
C GLU A 791 3.32 23.07 -7.83
N VAL A 792 4.49 22.45 -7.65
CA VAL A 792 5.26 21.80 -8.71
C VAL A 792 5.46 20.34 -8.36
N MET A 793 5.58 19.49 -9.38
CA MET A 793 5.88 18.07 -9.23
C MET A 793 7.08 17.71 -10.12
N SER A 794 8.04 16.98 -9.56
CA SER A 794 9.21 16.47 -10.27
C SER A 794 9.28 14.95 -10.15
N ILE A 795 9.86 14.30 -11.16
CA ILE A 795 10.03 12.85 -11.22
C ILE A 795 11.51 12.54 -11.47
N ALA A 796 12.08 11.61 -10.71
CA ALA A 796 13.46 11.15 -10.90
C ALA A 796 13.66 9.73 -10.37
N ARG A 797 14.84 9.14 -10.55
CA ARG A 797 15.16 7.81 -9.99
C ARG A 797 15.98 7.86 -8.71
N THR A 798 16.40 9.05 -8.29
CA THR A 798 16.97 9.31 -6.97
C THR A 798 16.23 10.47 -6.30
N PHE A 799 16.24 10.52 -4.97
CA PHE A 799 15.60 11.61 -4.22
C PHE A 799 16.28 12.94 -4.52
N GLU A 800 17.61 12.95 -4.57
CA GLU A 800 18.47 14.11 -4.81
C GLU A 800 18.23 14.73 -6.20
N GLU A 801 18.00 13.91 -7.22
CA GLU A 801 17.63 14.40 -8.55
C GLU A 801 16.22 15.02 -8.52
N ALA A 802 15.25 14.37 -7.87
CA ALA A 802 13.88 14.86 -7.79
C ALA A 802 13.81 16.19 -7.02
N ILE A 803 14.30 16.26 -5.78
CA ILE A 803 14.21 17.45 -4.93
C ILE A 803 14.87 18.67 -5.60
N GLN A 804 16.03 18.48 -6.25
CA GLN A 804 16.69 19.56 -6.96
C GLN A 804 15.89 20.05 -8.18
N LYS A 805 15.27 19.14 -8.95
CA LYS A 805 14.39 19.51 -10.06
C LYS A 805 13.16 20.25 -9.56
N ALA A 806 12.56 19.81 -8.45
CA ALA A 806 11.42 20.47 -7.85
C ALA A 806 11.76 21.89 -7.39
N ILE A 807 12.87 22.09 -6.67
CA ILE A 807 13.30 23.43 -6.22
C ILE A 807 13.44 24.40 -7.39
N ARG A 808 14.12 23.99 -8.46
CA ARG A 808 14.29 24.81 -9.69
C ARG A 808 12.98 25.11 -10.42
N ALA A 809 11.95 24.28 -10.24
CA ALA A 809 10.67 24.48 -10.91
C ALA A 809 9.76 25.51 -10.21
N ILE A 810 10.02 25.82 -8.94
CA ILE A 810 9.24 26.79 -8.15
C ILE A 810 9.43 28.21 -8.68
N ASP A 811 10.69 28.57 -8.96
CA ASP A 811 11.12 29.91 -9.37
C ASP A 811 12.45 29.79 -10.13
N ASP A 812 12.60 30.49 -11.25
CA ASP A 812 13.78 30.41 -12.13
C ASP A 812 15.05 31.01 -11.48
N SER A 813 14.90 31.79 -10.41
CA SER A 813 16.01 32.29 -9.61
C SER A 813 16.64 31.24 -8.70
N PHE A 814 15.98 30.10 -8.45
CA PHE A 814 16.52 29.04 -7.62
C PHE A 814 17.38 28.08 -8.42
N VAL A 815 18.65 27.89 -8.02
CA VAL A 815 19.59 27.00 -8.71
C VAL A 815 19.43 25.51 -8.30
N GLY A 816 18.70 25.23 -7.22
CA GLY A 816 18.53 23.90 -6.63
C GLY A 816 18.81 23.93 -5.13
N PHE A 817 19.12 22.76 -4.55
CA PHE A 817 19.55 22.64 -3.16
C PHE A 817 21.04 22.99 -3.05
N ALA A 818 21.33 24.27 -2.77
CA ALA A 818 22.69 24.81 -2.70
C ALA A 818 22.78 25.95 -1.68
N PRO A 819 24.00 26.29 -1.19
CA PRO A 819 24.20 27.47 -0.35
C PRO A 819 23.68 28.73 -1.05
N ASN A 820 22.91 29.55 -0.34
CA ASN A 820 22.12 30.62 -0.95
C ASN A 820 22.05 31.91 -0.13
N GLY A 821 22.14 31.85 1.20
CA GLY A 821 22.09 33.05 2.06
C GLY A 821 20.74 33.75 2.08
N PHE A 822 19.64 33.06 1.77
CA PHE A 822 18.27 33.63 1.77
C PHE A 822 17.68 33.78 3.18
N VAL A 823 18.30 33.17 4.18
CA VAL A 823 17.83 33.06 5.56
C VAL A 823 18.88 33.65 6.49
N ASP A 824 18.49 34.70 7.21
CA ASP A 824 19.37 35.37 8.17
C ASP A 824 19.54 34.53 9.45
N ASP A 825 18.40 34.15 10.06
CA ASP A 825 18.34 33.30 11.25
C ASP A 825 17.93 31.87 10.89
N ILE A 826 18.95 31.02 10.70
CA ILE A 826 18.77 29.61 10.33
C ILE A 826 18.09 28.82 11.45
N ASP A 827 18.44 29.11 12.71
CA ASP A 827 17.94 28.33 13.84
C ASP A 827 16.44 28.56 14.03
N GLU A 828 16.00 29.82 13.93
CA GLU A 828 14.59 30.19 13.96
C GLU A 828 13.81 29.57 12.79
N GLU A 829 14.36 29.61 11.57
CA GLU A 829 13.68 29.08 10.37
C GLU A 829 13.54 27.55 10.41
N LEU A 830 14.49 26.82 11.02
CA LEU A 830 14.39 25.36 11.18
C LEU A 830 13.27 24.95 12.16
N VAL A 831 13.10 25.71 13.24
CA VAL A 831 12.12 25.44 14.32
C VAL A 831 10.73 25.99 13.99
N ASN A 832 10.66 27.17 13.39
CA ASN A 832 9.43 27.90 13.04
C ASN A 832 9.40 28.14 11.52
N PRO A 833 8.99 27.13 10.73
CA PRO A 833 9.21 27.11 9.30
C PRO A 833 8.40 28.16 8.54
N THR A 834 9.01 28.75 7.51
CA THR A 834 8.37 29.57 6.47
C THR A 834 8.55 28.93 5.09
N ASP A 835 8.23 29.66 4.02
CA ASP A 835 8.52 29.27 2.63
C ASP A 835 10.02 29.11 2.32
N LYS A 836 10.90 29.37 3.29
CA LYS A 836 12.36 29.31 3.13
C LYS A 836 13.04 28.13 3.82
N ARG A 837 12.31 27.26 4.52
CA ARG A 837 12.88 26.19 5.35
C ARG A 837 13.91 25.33 4.63
N ILE A 838 13.61 24.88 3.40
CA ILE A 838 14.52 24.03 2.62
C ILE A 838 15.87 24.73 2.32
N PHE A 839 15.86 26.04 2.14
CA PHE A 839 17.06 26.84 1.92
C PHE A 839 17.87 27.04 3.20
N ALA A 840 17.19 27.14 4.37
CA ALA A 840 17.84 27.14 5.68
C ALA A 840 18.58 25.82 5.94
N ILE A 841 17.99 24.69 5.57
CA ILE A 841 18.64 23.36 5.69
C ILE A 841 19.93 23.31 4.85
N ALA A 842 19.89 23.79 3.60
CA ALA A 842 21.08 23.84 2.75
C ALA A 842 22.20 24.70 3.36
N ASP A 843 21.88 25.89 3.87
CA ASP A 843 22.85 26.76 4.52
C ASP A 843 23.33 26.21 5.88
N ALA A 844 22.48 25.49 6.62
CA ALA A 844 22.83 24.83 7.88
C ALA A 844 23.89 23.76 7.68
N LEU A 845 23.69 22.88 6.68
CA LEU A 845 24.66 21.85 6.29
C LEU A 845 25.99 22.49 5.85
N GLN A 846 25.93 23.57 5.07
CA GLN A 846 27.12 24.31 4.65
C GLN A 846 27.89 24.93 5.84
N ARG A 847 27.18 25.38 6.88
CA ARG A 847 27.76 25.88 8.14
C ARG A 847 28.25 24.77 9.08
N GLY A 848 28.11 23.50 8.69
CA GLY A 848 28.61 22.34 9.43
C GLY A 848 27.66 21.81 10.49
N TYR A 849 26.35 22.09 10.41
CA TYR A 849 25.36 21.46 11.28
C TYR A 849 25.31 19.96 10.98
N SER A 850 25.16 19.12 12.01
CA SER A 850 24.92 17.69 11.82
C SER A 850 23.48 17.42 11.40
N VAL A 851 23.25 16.27 10.77
CA VAL A 851 21.91 15.77 10.45
C VAL A 851 21.08 15.63 11.72
N GLU A 852 21.67 15.16 12.83
CA GLU A 852 21.02 15.08 14.13
C GLU A 852 20.53 16.44 14.63
N LYS A 853 21.37 17.48 14.55
CA LYS A 853 20.98 18.82 14.98
C LYS A 853 19.81 19.35 14.15
N ILE A 854 19.84 19.15 12.82
CA ILE A 854 18.75 19.58 11.94
C ILE A 854 17.47 18.81 12.27
N TRP A 855 17.54 17.50 12.49
CA TRP A 855 16.40 16.67 12.89
C TRP A 855 15.82 17.10 14.26
N GLU A 856 16.64 17.38 15.27
CA GLU A 856 16.17 17.86 16.58
C GLU A 856 15.39 19.17 16.47
N MET A 857 15.79 20.05 15.56
CA MET A 857 15.17 21.36 15.37
C MET A 857 13.94 21.31 14.45
N SER A 858 13.95 20.43 13.45
CA SER A 858 12.95 20.42 12.38
C SER A 858 11.94 19.28 12.45
N ASN A 859 12.32 18.17 13.09
CA ASN A 859 11.65 16.87 13.07
C ASN A 859 11.48 16.25 11.66
N ILE A 860 12.19 16.76 10.63
CA ILE A 860 12.27 16.11 9.31
C ILE A 860 13.06 14.82 9.46
N ASP A 861 12.56 13.70 8.92
CA ASP A 861 13.25 12.41 9.06
C ASP A 861 14.68 12.47 8.50
N ARG A 862 15.64 11.93 9.26
CA ARG A 862 17.09 12.00 9.01
C ARG A 862 17.53 11.42 7.67
N TRP A 863 16.70 10.58 7.04
CA TRP A 863 17.03 10.03 5.73
C TRP A 863 16.97 11.08 4.61
N PHE A 864 16.05 12.04 4.70
CA PHE A 864 15.95 13.15 3.75
C PHE A 864 17.00 14.23 4.04
#